data_AF-A0A2E9VQP2-F1
#
_entry.id   AF-A0A2E9VQP2-F1
#
_cell.length_a   1.000
_cell.length_b   1.000
_cell.length_c   1.000
_cell.angle_alpha   90.00
_cell.angle_beta   90.00
_cell.angle_gamma   90.00
#
_symmetry.space_group_name_H-M   'P 1'
#
loop_
_entity.id
_entity.type
_entity.pdbx_description
1 polymer ?
#
loop_
_entity_poly.entity_id
_entity_poly.type
_entity_poly.pdbx_seq_one_letter_code
_entity_poly.pdbx_strand_id
1 'polypeptide(L)'
;MFNPAKYQHPQRNWDCGHLADGHPCEIGPNAKGECCVQKICSPFFDGKTWHCNRPNAFGGKCHDGPALDLNCPDQNANCPHTPTPCQPVRSLRSKRRLLTGLTIALSLGFCIFVLGGSGVGSGKLHQVLDTTSIISPGPLTSAHATIEYGCQACHTAATQSSENLLSFASGGHHGIQESQKCLKCHDEFGNHALMPHSLPPETTVALTNYLMSQSAEPQHTTRQSLARLLTSHETTDAGELACATCHQEHHGNSHDLTKLTNAQCQSCHQQTFHSFANGHPEIKTPLRAGIHFDHVTHLKHHFQNFERLMPNGIPLDNCNDCHSLSSNRSTLDLASYKQMCGSCHDSQIRDFNMPSPMRLDHFEFLKSKPEIEEMPASLAKTQLSPLSKLLGFEIPVFLEMMLAADESTGQVLQSLPLGTNEQETAQINQVRTIIVSNWNRLIEELNTTKSAAVLDRLQVVCRPNTNPQQIQDCVDALNSSLFFQAIERYQSIQNSDIPESDEEVIGNWAIVKNRSALVYRASEHEDRLLKTWLDLLASQTSLSDQKSSSYSQNLFKRMFQERVTPGATGRCMKCHTFDKTSKGSFAINWETSHERQTTKEFTFFSHGPHLTFMNKETQTSNNETRRIQDCQSCHPLNPAEPQFVNEAFSDTDGMPHANRNYHSTLGLISPSKQNCAQCHQKQFAGDNCLQCHNYHIHSLNQ
;
A
#
# COMPACT_ATOMS: atom_id res chain seq x y z
N MET A 1 20.75 -11.00 -76.18
CA MET A 1 20.85 -9.63 -76.73
C MET A 1 19.92 -8.72 -75.94
N PHE A 2 20.48 -7.79 -75.18
CA PHE A 2 19.74 -6.74 -74.47
C PHE A 2 19.14 -5.79 -75.52
N ASN A 3 17.86 -5.43 -75.45
CA ASN A 3 17.26 -4.45 -76.36
C ASN A 3 17.34 -3.05 -75.71
N PRO A 4 18.34 -2.21 -76.03
CA PRO A 4 18.51 -0.89 -75.43
C PRO A 4 17.31 0.04 -75.69
N ALA A 5 16.47 -0.25 -76.68
CA ALA A 5 15.29 0.56 -76.99
C ALA A 5 14.17 0.43 -75.93
N LYS A 6 14.16 -0.63 -75.10
CA LYS A 6 13.21 -0.80 -73.99
C LYS A 6 13.68 -0.22 -72.65
N TYR A 7 14.92 0.26 -72.56
CA TYR A 7 15.47 0.80 -71.31
C TYR A 7 15.21 2.31 -71.20
N GLN A 8 14.32 2.71 -70.28
CA GLN A 8 14.14 4.12 -69.92
C GLN A 8 15.40 4.64 -69.21
N HIS A 9 16.17 5.50 -69.87
CA HIS A 9 17.35 6.11 -69.25
C HIS A 9 16.91 7.00 -68.06
N PRO A 10 17.45 6.79 -66.85
CA PRO A 10 16.97 7.44 -65.61
C PRO A 10 17.01 8.98 -65.62
N GLN A 11 17.79 9.59 -66.52
CA GLN A 11 18.03 11.03 -66.59
C GLN A 11 17.24 11.75 -67.70
N ARG A 12 16.41 11.07 -68.49
CA ARG A 12 15.67 11.69 -69.60
C ARG A 12 14.29 12.22 -69.16
N ASN A 13 13.99 13.46 -69.54
CA ASN A 13 12.72 14.15 -69.22
C ASN A 13 11.58 13.83 -70.21
N TRP A 14 11.93 13.27 -71.37
CA TRP A 14 11.04 12.99 -72.49
C TRP A 14 11.25 11.55 -72.99
N ASP A 15 10.15 10.88 -73.27
CA ASP A 15 10.09 9.55 -73.88
C ASP A 15 9.56 9.67 -75.33
N CYS A 16 9.95 8.71 -76.18
CA CYS A 16 9.45 8.65 -77.56
C CYS A 16 7.93 8.40 -77.58
N GLY A 17 7.22 9.07 -78.50
CA GLY A 17 5.76 8.91 -78.65
C GLY A 17 5.34 7.47 -79.00
N HIS A 18 6.16 6.76 -79.78
CA HIS A 18 5.91 5.35 -80.16
C HIS A 18 6.34 4.33 -79.09
N LEU A 19 6.81 4.78 -77.93
CA LEU A 19 7.17 3.89 -76.82
C LEU A 19 5.95 3.10 -76.31
N ALA A 20 4.76 3.74 -76.27
CA ALA A 20 3.52 3.12 -75.82
C ALA A 20 3.07 1.97 -76.73
N ASP A 21 3.34 2.08 -78.03
CA ASP A 21 3.01 1.07 -79.02
C ASP A 21 4.03 -0.09 -79.04
N GLY A 22 5.08 -0.03 -78.20
CA GLY A 22 6.13 -1.05 -78.11
C GLY A 22 7.24 -0.92 -79.18
N HIS A 23 7.23 0.19 -79.91
CA HIS A 23 8.04 0.43 -81.11
C HIS A 23 8.86 1.74 -81.00
N PRO A 24 9.71 1.90 -79.96
CA PRO A 24 10.45 3.14 -79.76
C PRO A 24 11.49 3.37 -80.85
N CYS A 25 11.62 4.62 -81.31
CA CYS A 25 12.71 5.03 -82.19
C CYS A 25 14.08 4.86 -81.51
N GLU A 26 15.10 4.43 -82.25
CA GLU A 26 16.45 4.18 -81.70
C GLU A 26 17.13 5.45 -81.15
N ILE A 27 16.94 6.61 -81.79
CA ILE A 27 17.57 7.87 -81.40
C ILE A 27 16.83 8.53 -80.22
N GLY A 28 15.50 8.41 -80.18
CA GLY A 28 14.64 9.06 -79.19
C GLY A 28 14.61 10.60 -79.29
N PRO A 29 13.86 11.28 -78.41
CA PRO A 29 13.76 12.74 -78.41
C PRO A 29 14.98 13.41 -77.75
N ASN A 30 15.24 14.66 -78.13
CA ASN A 30 16.25 15.50 -77.46
C ASN A 30 15.75 16.03 -76.10
N ALA A 31 16.63 16.74 -75.37
CA ALA A 31 16.31 17.33 -74.07
C ALA A 31 15.16 18.37 -74.11
N LYS A 32 14.89 18.95 -75.28
CA LYS A 32 13.81 19.92 -75.52
C LYS A 32 12.46 19.26 -75.84
N GLY A 33 12.43 17.94 -76.06
CA GLY A 33 11.21 17.21 -76.40
C GLY A 33 10.91 17.15 -77.89
N GLU A 34 11.91 17.33 -78.75
CA GLU A 34 11.77 17.23 -80.21
C GLU A 34 12.23 15.85 -80.71
N CYS A 35 11.53 15.28 -81.70
CA CYS A 35 11.92 14.03 -82.33
C CYS A 35 13.15 14.25 -83.23
N CYS A 36 14.22 13.49 -82.99
CA CYS A 36 15.47 13.61 -83.74
C CYS A 36 15.55 12.72 -85.00
N VAL A 37 14.48 12.00 -85.35
CA VAL A 37 14.46 11.09 -86.51
C VAL A 37 14.21 11.89 -87.78
N GLN A 38 15.28 12.18 -88.53
CA GLN A 38 15.21 12.93 -89.79
C GLN A 38 15.02 12.03 -91.03
N LYS A 39 15.44 10.76 -90.97
CA LYS A 39 15.25 9.74 -92.03
C LYS A 39 14.93 8.39 -91.40
N ILE A 40 13.93 7.67 -91.91
CA ILE A 40 13.51 6.35 -91.37
C ILE A 40 14.42 5.21 -91.86
N CYS A 41 15.02 5.38 -93.02
CA CYS A 41 15.81 4.34 -93.69
C CYS A 41 16.90 4.99 -94.53
N SER A 42 18.11 4.47 -94.43
CA SER A 42 19.22 4.77 -95.33
C SER A 42 19.61 3.46 -95.99
N PRO A 43 19.11 3.18 -97.20
CA PRO A 43 19.47 1.96 -97.93
C PRO A 43 20.99 1.83 -98.02
N PHE A 44 21.50 0.60 -97.93
CA PHE A 44 22.93 0.33 -98.12
C PHE A 44 23.13 -0.66 -99.26
N PHE A 45 24.22 -0.47 -100.02
CA PHE A 45 24.57 -1.32 -101.14
C PHE A 45 25.59 -2.36 -100.68
N ASP A 46 25.30 -3.64 -100.88
CA ASP A 46 26.18 -4.75 -100.46
C ASP A 46 27.22 -5.16 -101.53
N GLY A 47 27.28 -4.43 -102.65
CA GLY A 47 28.11 -4.73 -103.81
C GLY A 47 27.37 -5.44 -104.94
N LYS A 48 26.12 -5.89 -104.73
CA LYS A 48 25.26 -6.46 -105.79
C LYS A 48 23.86 -5.87 -105.80
N THR A 49 23.27 -5.58 -104.64
CA THR A 49 21.89 -5.07 -104.53
C THR A 49 21.72 -4.09 -103.37
N TRP A 50 20.71 -3.23 -103.46
CA TRP A 50 20.35 -2.31 -102.39
C TRP A 50 19.46 -2.98 -101.34
N HIS A 51 19.85 -2.86 -100.07
CA HIS A 51 19.09 -3.41 -98.94
C HIS A 51 18.43 -2.30 -98.14
N CYS A 52 17.15 -2.49 -97.82
CA CYS A 52 16.40 -1.61 -96.93
C CYS A 52 16.75 -1.92 -95.46
N ASN A 53 17.19 -0.90 -94.71
CA ASN A 53 17.47 -1.01 -93.28
C ASN A 53 16.36 -0.40 -92.39
N ARG A 54 15.15 -0.18 -92.93
CA ARG A 54 14.03 0.43 -92.20
C ARG A 54 13.75 -0.35 -90.90
N PRO A 55 13.87 0.28 -89.72
CA PRO A 55 13.64 -0.39 -88.44
C PRO A 55 12.21 -0.91 -88.30
N ASN A 56 12.03 -1.97 -87.52
CA ASN A 56 10.69 -2.51 -87.20
C ASN A 56 9.77 -1.48 -86.56
N ALA A 57 10.33 -0.51 -85.82
CA ALA A 57 9.58 0.60 -85.23
C ALA A 57 8.77 1.44 -86.25
N PHE A 58 9.11 1.32 -87.53
CA PHE A 58 8.47 2.03 -88.65
C PHE A 58 7.95 1.08 -89.73
N GLY A 59 7.58 -0.15 -89.36
CA GLY A 59 6.94 -1.12 -90.26
C GLY A 59 7.87 -2.13 -90.93
N GLY A 60 9.15 -2.22 -90.52
CA GLY A 60 10.10 -3.26 -91.00
C GLY A 60 10.54 -3.10 -92.47
N LYS A 61 11.30 -4.05 -93.03
CA LYS A 61 11.85 -3.95 -94.40
C LYS A 61 10.77 -3.73 -95.46
N CYS A 62 11.06 -2.91 -96.48
CA CYS A 62 10.16 -2.70 -97.63
C CYS A 62 9.96 -4.01 -98.40
N HIS A 63 8.73 -4.30 -98.84
CA HIS A 63 8.42 -5.49 -99.64
C HIS A 63 9.11 -5.44 -101.01
N ASP A 64 9.08 -4.27 -101.67
CA ASP A 64 9.60 -4.08 -103.03
C ASP A 64 11.05 -3.55 -103.08
N GLY A 65 11.70 -3.35 -101.93
CA GLY A 65 13.04 -2.74 -101.83
C GLY A 65 13.05 -1.20 -101.93
N PRO A 66 14.23 -0.56 -101.82
CA PRO A 66 14.36 0.89 -101.99
C PRO A 66 14.26 1.30 -103.46
N ALA A 67 13.64 2.45 -103.75
CA ALA A 67 13.46 2.96 -105.10
C ALA A 67 14.80 3.43 -105.69
N LEU A 68 15.14 2.95 -106.88
CA LEU A 68 16.38 3.28 -107.59
C LEU A 68 16.25 4.66 -108.25
N ASP A 69 17.34 5.43 -108.23
CA ASP A 69 17.43 6.66 -109.01
C ASP A 69 17.59 6.33 -110.50
N LEU A 70 16.70 6.88 -111.34
CA LEU A 70 16.67 6.65 -112.79
C LEU A 70 17.91 7.19 -113.51
N ASN A 71 18.65 8.12 -112.91
CA ASN A 71 19.86 8.70 -113.51
C ASN A 71 21.15 7.97 -113.12
N CYS A 72 21.18 7.24 -111.98
CA CYS A 72 22.35 6.49 -111.48
C CYS A 72 21.91 5.32 -110.57
N PRO A 73 21.50 4.16 -111.14
CA PRO A 73 20.91 3.05 -110.38
C PRO A 73 21.83 2.44 -109.31
N ASP A 74 23.14 2.54 -109.53
CA ASP A 74 24.16 1.89 -108.70
C ASP A 74 24.71 2.79 -107.58
N GLN A 75 24.37 4.08 -107.58
CA GLN A 75 24.96 5.07 -106.65
C GLN A 75 23.98 5.60 -105.61
N ASN A 76 22.67 5.60 -105.89
CA ASN A 76 21.70 6.16 -104.96
C ASN A 76 20.36 5.41 -105.00
N ALA A 77 19.85 5.03 -103.82
CA ALA A 77 18.52 4.47 -103.66
C ALA A 77 17.82 5.14 -102.48
N ASN A 78 16.57 5.57 -102.69
CA ASN A 78 15.77 6.24 -101.68
C ASN A 78 14.62 5.35 -101.20
N CYS A 79 14.37 5.36 -99.90
CA CYS A 79 13.19 4.71 -99.34
C CYS A 79 11.95 5.59 -99.60
N PRO A 80 10.85 5.05 -100.17
CA PRO A 80 9.65 5.84 -100.49
C PRO A 80 8.85 6.27 -99.24
N HIS A 81 9.23 5.83 -98.05
CA HIS A 81 8.51 6.11 -96.81
C HIS A 81 9.08 7.33 -96.09
N THR A 82 8.20 8.30 -95.82
CA THR A 82 8.49 9.50 -95.02
C THR A 82 8.20 9.25 -93.53
N PRO A 83 8.98 9.86 -92.61
CA PRO A 83 8.81 9.68 -91.17
C PRO A 83 7.39 10.04 -90.73
N THR A 84 6.70 9.09 -90.12
CA THR A 84 5.48 9.36 -89.36
C THR A 84 5.83 10.33 -88.23
N PRO A 85 5.08 11.43 -88.03
CA PRO A 85 5.40 12.40 -87.00
C PRO A 85 5.27 11.78 -85.60
N CYS A 86 6.42 11.55 -84.96
CA CYS A 86 6.48 11.12 -83.56
C CYS A 86 6.41 12.36 -82.66
N GLN A 87 5.41 12.44 -81.77
CA GLN A 87 5.31 13.46 -80.74
C GLN A 87 5.86 12.93 -79.41
N PRO A 88 7.01 13.43 -78.92
CA PRO A 88 7.56 13.00 -77.63
C PRO A 88 6.64 13.36 -76.46
N VAL A 89 6.52 12.43 -75.51
CA VAL A 89 5.70 12.62 -74.31
C VAL A 89 6.60 12.78 -73.09
N ARG A 90 6.22 13.62 -72.12
CA ARG A 90 6.97 13.75 -70.86
C ARG A 90 7.02 12.40 -70.13
N SER A 91 8.21 12.04 -69.64
CA SER A 91 8.38 10.81 -68.87
C SER A 91 7.58 10.86 -67.56
N LEU A 92 7.20 9.68 -67.04
CA LEU A 92 6.44 9.57 -65.79
C LEU A 92 7.14 10.26 -64.61
N ARG A 93 8.47 10.24 -64.57
CA ARG A 93 9.27 10.94 -63.55
C ARG A 93 9.15 12.46 -63.66
N SER A 94 9.15 13.02 -64.88
CA SER A 94 8.99 14.45 -65.16
C SER A 94 7.58 14.92 -64.77
N LYS A 95 6.55 14.12 -65.09
CA LYS A 95 5.16 14.38 -64.65
C LYS A 95 5.03 14.34 -63.11
N ARG A 96 5.61 13.32 -62.46
CA ARG A 96 5.61 13.21 -60.98
C ARG A 96 6.35 14.38 -60.32
N ARG A 97 7.53 14.76 -60.81
CA ARG A 97 8.28 15.93 -60.28
C ARG A 97 7.51 17.23 -60.39
N LEU A 98 6.84 17.47 -61.52
CA LEU A 98 6.01 18.65 -61.70
C LEU A 98 4.84 18.64 -60.72
N LEU A 99 4.16 17.50 -60.59
CA LEU A 99 3.01 17.36 -59.69
C LEU A 99 3.43 17.52 -58.22
N THR A 100 4.55 16.91 -57.81
CA THR A 100 5.15 17.06 -56.48
C THR A 100 5.59 18.49 -56.20
N GLY A 101 6.22 19.17 -57.17
CA GLY A 101 6.59 20.57 -57.01
C GLY A 101 5.37 21.49 -56.86
N LEU A 102 4.30 21.21 -57.60
CA LEU A 102 3.06 21.98 -57.57
C LEU A 102 2.26 21.75 -56.28
N THR A 103 2.23 20.51 -55.76
CA THR A 103 1.66 20.25 -54.43
C THR A 103 2.49 20.89 -53.33
N ILE A 104 3.83 20.84 -53.38
CA ILE A 104 4.68 21.54 -52.40
C ILE A 104 4.39 23.04 -52.42
N ALA A 105 4.32 23.66 -53.61
CA ALA A 105 4.05 25.09 -53.75
C ALA A 105 2.65 25.49 -53.27
N LEU A 106 1.62 24.69 -53.58
CA LEU A 106 0.25 24.92 -53.09
C LEU A 106 0.16 24.74 -51.57
N SER A 107 0.82 23.72 -51.01
CA SER A 107 0.87 23.51 -49.56
C SER A 107 1.60 24.65 -48.85
N LEU A 108 2.75 25.10 -49.38
CA LEU A 108 3.46 26.27 -48.84
C LEU A 108 2.64 27.56 -48.98
N GLY A 109 1.99 27.78 -50.12
CA GLY A 109 1.12 28.93 -50.34
C GLY A 109 -0.09 28.93 -49.40
N PHE A 110 -0.69 27.77 -49.16
CA PHE A 110 -1.77 27.59 -48.19
C PHE A 110 -1.28 27.85 -46.76
N CYS A 111 -0.13 27.30 -46.37
CA CYS A 111 0.46 27.57 -45.06
C CYS A 111 0.77 29.07 -44.87
N ILE A 112 1.33 29.75 -45.88
CA ILE A 112 1.62 31.19 -45.81
C ILE A 112 0.33 32.01 -45.77
N PHE A 113 -0.72 31.62 -46.50
CA PHE A 113 -2.01 32.31 -46.44
C PHE A 113 -2.68 32.17 -45.07
N VAL A 114 -2.58 30.99 -44.45
CA VAL A 114 -3.14 30.71 -43.12
C VAL A 114 -2.33 31.36 -42.00
N LEU A 115 -0.99 31.41 -42.11
CA LEU A 115 -0.11 31.91 -41.06
C LEU A 115 0.32 33.38 -41.24
N GLY A 116 0.27 33.91 -42.47
CA GLY A 116 0.87 35.18 -42.86
C GLY A 116 -0.11 36.35 -43.04
N GLY A 117 -1.36 36.22 -42.58
CA GLY A 117 -2.36 37.29 -42.60
C GLY A 117 -2.06 38.50 -41.70
N SER A 118 -0.79 38.73 -41.36
CA SER A 118 -0.29 39.82 -40.51
C SER A 118 0.53 40.79 -41.36
N GLY A 119 -0.10 41.47 -42.31
CA GLY A 119 0.61 42.50 -43.06
C GLY A 119 -0.13 43.01 -44.29
N VAL A 120 -0.51 44.29 -44.22
CA VAL A 120 -0.94 45.17 -45.32
C VAL A 120 -2.45 45.17 -45.61
N GLY A 121 -3.18 46.02 -44.89
CA GLY A 121 -4.49 46.49 -45.32
C GLY A 121 -5.41 46.86 -44.17
N SER A 122 -5.45 48.14 -43.80
CA SER A 122 -6.45 48.73 -42.91
C SER A 122 -7.86 48.54 -43.48
N GLY A 123 -8.51 47.43 -43.13
CA GLY A 123 -9.87 47.10 -43.55
C GLY A 123 -10.54 46.22 -42.50
N LYS A 124 -11.87 46.29 -42.43
CA LYS A 124 -12.79 45.65 -41.45
C LYS A 124 -12.73 44.10 -41.35
N LEU A 125 -11.64 43.46 -41.79
CA LEU A 125 -11.43 42.02 -41.76
C LEU A 125 -10.63 41.52 -40.54
N HIS A 126 -10.14 42.42 -39.68
CA HIS A 126 -9.41 42.03 -38.46
C HIS A 126 -10.31 41.47 -37.34
N GLN A 127 -11.64 41.53 -37.50
CA GLN A 127 -12.60 41.05 -36.50
C GLN A 127 -13.04 39.60 -36.72
N VAL A 128 -12.59 38.94 -37.81
CA VAL A 128 -13.00 37.56 -38.15
C VAL A 128 -11.90 36.53 -37.86
N LEU A 129 -10.67 36.96 -37.63
CA LEU A 129 -9.54 36.08 -37.32
C LEU A 129 -8.92 36.49 -35.99
N ASP A 130 -9.68 36.27 -34.91
CA ASP A 130 -9.10 36.23 -33.57
C ASP A 130 -8.16 35.02 -33.54
N THR A 131 -6.85 35.25 -33.65
CA THR A 131 -5.82 34.20 -33.75
C THR A 131 -5.85 33.20 -32.59
N THR A 132 -6.50 33.58 -31.48
CA THR A 132 -6.76 32.71 -30.34
C THR A 132 -7.74 31.57 -30.67
N SER A 133 -8.71 31.78 -31.57
CA SER A 133 -9.70 30.76 -31.97
C SER A 133 -9.12 29.68 -32.89
N ILE A 134 -8.04 29.97 -33.60
CA ILE A 134 -7.35 29.02 -34.49
C ILE A 134 -6.33 28.18 -33.71
N ILE A 135 -5.80 28.71 -32.62
CA ILE A 135 -4.81 28.06 -31.74
C ILE A 135 -5.48 27.41 -30.52
N SER A 136 -6.77 27.69 -30.27
CA SER A 136 -7.49 27.12 -29.14
C SER A 136 -7.63 25.59 -29.29
N PRO A 137 -7.06 24.80 -28.37
CA PRO A 137 -7.17 23.34 -28.41
C PRO A 137 -8.58 22.81 -28.10
N GLY A 138 -9.55 23.70 -27.84
CA GLY A 138 -10.94 23.35 -27.53
C GLY A 138 -11.41 23.87 -26.17
N PRO A 139 -12.70 23.67 -25.84
CA PRO A 139 -13.25 24.05 -24.54
C PRO A 139 -12.62 23.25 -23.39
N LEU A 140 -12.54 23.88 -22.21
CA LEU A 140 -12.06 23.23 -20.98
C LEU A 140 -13.08 22.19 -20.47
N THR A 141 -12.68 21.36 -19.52
CA THR A 141 -13.63 20.47 -18.83
C THR A 141 -14.58 21.28 -17.96
N SER A 142 -15.70 20.69 -17.58
CA SER A 142 -16.71 21.37 -16.75
C SER A 142 -16.16 21.89 -15.42
N ALA A 143 -15.17 21.21 -14.83
CA ALA A 143 -14.53 21.62 -13.58
C ALA A 143 -13.79 22.96 -13.69
N HIS A 144 -13.27 23.29 -14.88
CA HIS A 144 -12.49 24.49 -15.12
C HIS A 144 -13.14 25.44 -16.15
N ALA A 145 -14.36 25.15 -16.61
CA ALA A 145 -15.05 25.92 -17.64
C ALA A 145 -15.31 27.39 -17.25
N THR A 146 -15.29 27.71 -15.95
CA THR A 146 -15.54 29.05 -15.40
C THR A 146 -14.26 29.86 -15.15
N ILE A 147 -13.08 29.38 -15.55
CA ILE A 147 -11.84 30.16 -15.41
C ILE A 147 -11.87 31.36 -16.37
N GLU A 148 -12.21 32.54 -15.85
CA GLU A 148 -12.46 33.77 -16.62
C GLU A 148 -11.17 34.42 -17.19
N TYR A 149 -10.00 34.05 -16.68
CA TYR A 149 -8.73 34.72 -16.97
C TYR A 149 -8.06 34.28 -18.29
N GLY A 150 -8.74 33.60 -19.21
CA GLY A 150 -8.17 33.18 -20.50
C GLY A 150 -6.99 32.20 -20.40
N CYS A 151 -6.29 31.94 -21.52
CA CYS A 151 -5.19 30.96 -21.57
C CYS A 151 -4.07 31.24 -20.56
N GLN A 152 -3.86 32.51 -20.18
CA GLN A 152 -2.86 32.90 -19.19
C GLN A 152 -3.14 32.40 -17.76
N ALA A 153 -4.35 31.92 -17.48
CA ALA A 153 -4.65 31.25 -16.22
C ALA A 153 -3.82 29.97 -16.05
N CYS A 154 -3.57 29.25 -17.14
CA CYS A 154 -2.89 27.95 -17.13
C CYS A 154 -1.56 27.94 -17.88
N HIS A 155 -1.31 28.89 -18.79
CA HIS A 155 -0.11 28.96 -19.62
C HIS A 155 0.70 30.24 -19.37
N THR A 156 1.95 30.13 -18.92
CA THR A 156 2.86 31.27 -18.70
C THR A 156 3.21 31.95 -20.01
N ALA A 157 3.33 31.21 -21.10
CA ALA A 157 3.60 31.75 -22.43
C ALA A 157 2.50 32.70 -22.94
N ALA A 158 1.25 32.55 -22.47
CA ALA A 158 0.13 33.39 -22.90
C ALA A 158 0.15 34.81 -22.33
N THR A 159 1.08 35.15 -21.42
CA THR A 159 1.30 36.53 -20.94
C THR A 159 2.38 37.29 -21.71
N GLN A 160 3.09 36.64 -22.65
CA GLN A 160 4.22 37.21 -23.39
C GLN A 160 3.90 37.36 -24.89
N SER A 161 4.69 38.16 -25.60
CA SER A 161 4.47 38.61 -26.99
C SER A 161 4.21 37.47 -27.99
N SER A 162 3.61 37.81 -29.16
CA SER A 162 3.27 36.87 -30.25
C SER A 162 4.42 36.02 -30.78
N GLU A 163 5.67 36.44 -30.57
CA GLU A 163 6.88 35.73 -30.98
C GLU A 163 7.17 34.51 -30.09
N ASN A 164 6.77 34.54 -28.81
CA ASN A 164 6.93 33.43 -27.86
C ASN A 164 5.79 32.38 -27.96
N LEU A 165 4.63 32.74 -28.51
CA LEU A 165 3.53 31.80 -28.78
C LEU A 165 3.92 30.74 -29.82
N LEU A 166 4.69 31.12 -30.84
CA LEU A 166 5.21 30.19 -31.84
C LEU A 166 6.28 29.25 -31.24
N SER A 167 7.09 29.76 -30.30
CA SER A 167 8.05 28.95 -29.53
C SER A 167 7.35 27.93 -28.61
N PHE A 168 6.26 28.34 -27.95
CA PHE A 168 5.40 27.46 -27.16
C PHE A 168 4.74 26.36 -28.02
N ALA A 169 4.20 26.73 -29.20
CA ALA A 169 3.64 25.78 -30.16
C ALA A 169 4.70 24.83 -30.77
N SER A 170 5.97 25.23 -30.77
CA SER A 170 7.10 24.42 -31.26
C SER A 170 7.69 23.43 -30.25
N GLY A 171 7.07 23.27 -29.07
CA GLY A 171 7.42 22.22 -28.10
C GLY A 171 8.51 22.60 -27.10
N GLY A 172 8.41 23.80 -26.50
CA GLY A 172 9.24 24.17 -25.36
C GLY A 172 8.86 23.40 -24.08
N HIS A 173 9.87 22.97 -23.32
CA HIS A 173 9.80 22.13 -22.11
C HIS A 173 9.23 22.90 -20.89
N HIS A 174 7.97 23.35 -20.96
CA HIS A 174 7.35 24.21 -19.92
C HIS A 174 6.33 23.49 -19.03
N GLY A 175 6.05 22.19 -19.25
CA GLY A 175 4.96 21.49 -18.55
C GLY A 175 5.04 21.55 -17.02
N ILE A 176 6.24 21.42 -16.45
CA ILE A 176 6.47 21.53 -15.00
C ILE A 176 6.22 22.96 -14.50
N GLN A 177 6.66 23.95 -15.26
CA GLN A 177 6.45 25.37 -14.94
C GLN A 177 4.96 25.73 -14.97
N GLU A 178 4.20 25.18 -15.92
CA GLU A 178 2.75 25.37 -15.98
C GLU A 178 2.00 24.65 -14.86
N SER A 179 2.51 23.48 -14.43
CA SER A 179 1.90 22.71 -13.33
C SER A 179 1.88 23.52 -12.02
N GLN A 180 2.81 24.46 -11.82
CA GLN A 180 2.78 25.38 -10.69
C GLN A 180 1.53 26.26 -10.66
N LYS A 181 0.89 26.55 -11.81
CA LYS A 181 -0.38 27.27 -11.83
C LYS A 181 -1.54 26.40 -11.37
N CYS A 182 -1.53 25.10 -11.72
CA CYS A 182 -2.51 24.14 -11.21
C CYS A 182 -2.42 24.06 -9.67
N LEU A 183 -1.21 23.96 -9.13
CA LEU A 183 -0.96 23.83 -7.70
C LEU A 183 -1.29 25.10 -6.88
N LYS A 184 -1.52 26.25 -7.51
CA LYS A 184 -2.03 27.45 -6.80
C LYS A 184 -3.47 27.28 -6.31
N CYS A 185 -4.26 26.48 -7.03
CA CYS A 185 -5.63 26.16 -6.65
C CYS A 185 -5.75 24.75 -6.07
N HIS A 186 -4.82 23.85 -6.40
CA HIS A 186 -4.74 22.48 -5.91
C HIS A 186 -3.59 22.29 -4.91
N ASP A 187 -3.68 22.92 -3.74
CA ASP A 187 -2.63 22.88 -2.71
C ASP A 187 -2.66 21.59 -1.86
N GLU A 188 -3.74 20.82 -1.94
CA GLU A 188 -4.00 19.58 -1.21
C GLU A 188 -3.03 18.43 -1.54
N PHE A 189 -2.28 18.53 -2.64
CA PHE A 189 -1.32 17.51 -3.08
C PHE A 189 0.01 17.55 -2.32
N GLY A 190 0.27 18.62 -1.56
CA GLY A 190 1.44 18.76 -0.69
C GLY A 190 2.78 18.83 -1.43
N ASN A 191 3.88 18.63 -0.68
CA ASN A 191 5.25 18.89 -1.16
C ASN A 191 5.74 17.95 -2.28
N HIS A 192 5.03 16.85 -2.54
CA HIS A 192 5.39 15.88 -3.58
C HIS A 192 4.38 15.89 -4.73
N ALA A 193 3.61 16.96 -4.92
CA ALA A 193 2.51 17.02 -5.88
C ALA A 193 2.89 16.59 -7.32
N LEU A 194 4.09 16.96 -7.77
CA LEU A 194 4.63 16.62 -9.10
C LEU A 194 5.31 15.25 -9.15
N MET A 195 5.42 14.54 -8.03
CA MET A 195 5.96 13.18 -8.03
C MET A 195 4.85 12.18 -8.38
N PRO A 196 5.19 11.01 -8.96
CA PRO A 196 4.23 9.95 -9.24
C PRO A 196 3.38 9.62 -8.01
N HIS A 197 2.06 9.69 -8.18
CA HIS A 197 1.06 9.47 -7.12
C HIS A 197 1.16 10.39 -5.90
N SER A 198 1.90 11.49 -6.03
CA SER A 198 2.25 12.39 -4.94
C SER A 198 3.03 11.71 -3.81
N LEU A 199 3.81 10.66 -4.15
CA LEU A 199 4.64 9.90 -3.22
C LEU A 199 6.09 10.41 -3.22
N PRO A 200 6.78 10.34 -2.06
CA PRO A 200 8.23 10.59 -2.01
C PRO A 200 9.02 9.59 -2.86
N PRO A 201 10.09 10.00 -3.56
CA PRO A 201 10.89 9.12 -4.42
C PRO A 201 11.45 7.88 -3.71
N GLU A 202 11.80 7.99 -2.43
CA GLU A 202 12.33 6.87 -1.66
C GLU A 202 11.28 5.76 -1.49
N THR A 203 10.01 6.15 -1.38
CA THR A 203 8.89 5.22 -1.23
C THR A 203 8.62 4.48 -2.54
N THR A 204 8.60 5.19 -3.67
CA THR A 204 8.37 4.58 -4.99
C THR A 204 9.51 3.66 -5.40
N VAL A 205 10.76 4.02 -5.10
CA VAL A 205 11.93 3.15 -5.29
C VAL A 205 11.85 1.89 -4.43
N ALA A 206 11.52 2.03 -3.13
CA ALA A 206 11.39 0.89 -2.24
C ALA A 206 10.29 -0.08 -2.70
N LEU A 207 9.12 0.43 -3.10
CA LEU A 207 8.02 -0.37 -3.64
C LEU A 207 8.41 -1.08 -4.95
N THR A 208 9.08 -0.38 -5.86
CA THR A 208 9.55 -0.94 -7.13
C THR A 208 10.53 -2.08 -6.89
N ASN A 209 11.53 -1.87 -6.04
CA ASN A 209 12.52 -2.89 -5.69
C ASN A 209 11.86 -4.12 -5.03
N TYR A 210 10.89 -3.89 -4.14
CA TYR A 210 10.12 -4.98 -3.52
C TYR A 210 9.38 -5.81 -4.58
N LEU A 211 8.66 -5.17 -5.51
CA LEU A 211 7.92 -5.86 -6.57
C LEU A 211 8.85 -6.62 -7.53
N MET A 212 10.01 -6.04 -7.86
CA MET A 212 11.04 -6.68 -8.67
C MET A 212 11.66 -7.89 -7.97
N SER A 213 11.78 -7.87 -6.65
CA SER A 213 12.28 -9.02 -5.88
C SER A 213 11.29 -10.19 -5.79
N GLN A 214 9.99 -9.92 -5.96
CA GLN A 214 8.90 -10.89 -5.84
C GLN A 214 8.49 -11.52 -7.18
N SER A 215 8.85 -10.90 -8.31
CA SER A 215 8.36 -11.26 -9.65
C SER A 215 9.46 -11.89 -10.48
N ALA A 216 9.26 -13.12 -10.97
CA ALA A 216 10.31 -13.87 -11.68
C ALA A 216 10.51 -13.47 -13.14
N GLU A 217 9.56 -12.84 -13.85
CA GLU A 217 9.75 -12.41 -15.25
C GLU A 217 8.74 -11.28 -15.63
N PRO A 218 9.20 -10.14 -16.19
CA PRO A 218 8.32 -9.10 -16.75
C PRO A 218 7.61 -9.56 -18.04
N GLN A 219 6.27 -9.51 -18.07
CA GLN A 219 5.50 -9.83 -19.28
C GLN A 219 5.25 -8.57 -20.13
N HIS A 220 6.30 -8.09 -20.79
CA HIS A 220 6.18 -6.94 -21.70
C HIS A 220 5.52 -7.35 -23.03
N THR A 221 4.52 -6.59 -23.47
CA THR A 221 4.06 -6.67 -24.86
C THR A 221 4.89 -5.74 -25.75
N THR A 222 5.17 -6.15 -26.99
CA THR A 222 5.92 -5.35 -27.98
C THR A 222 5.30 -3.98 -28.25
N ARG A 223 3.99 -3.83 -28.02
CA ARG A 223 3.25 -2.58 -28.14
C ARG A 223 3.53 -1.61 -26.98
N GLN A 224 3.70 -2.11 -25.76
CA GLN A 224 4.00 -1.30 -24.58
C GLN A 224 5.44 -0.78 -24.59
N SER A 225 6.40 -1.59 -25.05
CA SER A 225 7.78 -1.13 -25.23
C SER A 225 7.90 -0.05 -26.31
N LEU A 226 7.16 -0.18 -27.41
CA LEU A 226 7.09 0.86 -28.44
C LEU A 226 6.38 2.12 -27.94
N ALA A 227 5.30 1.99 -27.16
CA ALA A 227 4.61 3.13 -26.56
C ALA A 227 5.56 3.94 -25.67
N ARG A 228 6.33 3.29 -24.77
CA ARG A 228 7.33 3.98 -23.93
C ARG A 228 8.39 4.74 -24.72
N LEU A 229 8.84 4.18 -25.85
CA LEU A 229 9.80 4.84 -26.75
C LEU A 229 9.22 6.07 -27.43
N LEU A 230 7.90 6.08 -27.69
CA LEU A 230 7.21 7.18 -28.38
C LEU A 230 6.60 8.21 -27.42
N THR A 231 6.32 7.81 -26.18
CA THR A 231 5.75 8.63 -25.11
C THR A 231 6.79 8.87 -24.02
N SER A 232 8.03 9.23 -24.35
CA SER A 232 8.99 9.67 -23.35
C SER A 232 8.43 10.93 -22.69
N HIS A 233 7.65 10.74 -21.63
CA HIS A 233 7.06 11.81 -20.86
C HIS A 233 8.20 12.63 -20.27
N GLU A 234 8.14 13.94 -20.45
CA GLU A 234 9.13 14.86 -19.87
C GLU A 234 9.14 14.65 -18.36
N THR A 235 10.20 13.99 -17.89
CA THR A 235 10.53 13.86 -16.47
C THR A 235 11.79 14.67 -16.26
N THR A 236 11.83 15.47 -15.20
CA THR A 236 13.08 16.15 -14.82
C THR A 236 14.09 15.11 -14.33
N ASP A 237 15.37 15.47 -14.22
CA ASP A 237 16.38 14.61 -13.56
C ASP A 237 15.98 14.25 -12.12
N ALA A 238 15.10 15.06 -11.51
CA ALA A 238 14.51 14.84 -10.19
C ALA A 238 13.26 13.93 -10.19
N GLY A 239 12.77 13.50 -11.36
CA GLY A 239 11.64 12.58 -11.51
C GLY A 239 10.26 13.22 -11.48
N GLU A 240 10.15 14.54 -11.65
CA GLU A 240 8.87 15.26 -11.63
C GLU A 240 8.06 15.04 -12.91
N LEU A 241 6.74 14.94 -12.80
CA LEU A 241 5.76 14.87 -13.88
C LEU A 241 4.88 16.12 -13.90
N ALA A 242 4.63 16.65 -15.09
CA ALA A 242 3.66 17.72 -15.28
C ALA A 242 2.23 17.19 -15.12
N CYS A 243 1.32 18.01 -14.55
CA CYS A 243 -0.10 17.63 -14.44
C CYS A 243 -0.70 17.27 -15.82
N ALA A 244 -0.28 18.00 -16.85
CA ALA A 244 -0.72 17.82 -18.24
C ALA A 244 -0.31 16.47 -18.86
N THR A 245 0.61 15.75 -18.23
CA THR A 245 1.03 14.41 -18.65
C THR A 245 -0.12 13.40 -18.56
N CYS A 246 -0.96 13.51 -17.53
CA CYS A 246 -2.10 12.62 -17.33
C CYS A 246 -3.44 13.34 -17.55
N HIS A 247 -3.54 14.61 -17.16
CA HIS A 247 -4.76 15.40 -17.30
C HIS A 247 -4.71 16.27 -18.55
N GLN A 248 -5.75 16.23 -19.37
CA GLN A 248 -5.85 17.11 -20.53
C GLN A 248 -7.16 17.88 -20.45
N GLU A 249 -7.04 19.18 -20.21
CA GLU A 249 -8.19 20.02 -19.90
C GLU A 249 -9.09 20.28 -21.12
N HIS A 250 -8.50 20.35 -22.31
CA HIS A 250 -9.17 20.85 -23.51
C HIS A 250 -10.04 19.83 -24.27
N HIS A 251 -10.38 18.70 -23.66
CA HIS A 251 -11.25 17.68 -24.26
C HIS A 251 -12.75 17.98 -24.14
N GLY A 252 -13.10 19.20 -23.73
CA GLY A 252 -14.46 19.69 -23.61
C GLY A 252 -15.16 19.32 -22.31
N ASN A 253 -16.30 19.97 -22.08
CA ASN A 253 -16.99 20.01 -20.78
C ASN A 253 -17.36 18.63 -20.21
N SER A 254 -17.55 17.62 -21.07
CA SER A 254 -17.90 16.26 -20.69
C SER A 254 -16.71 15.35 -20.39
N HIS A 255 -15.48 15.84 -20.54
CA HIS A 255 -14.28 15.07 -20.22
C HIS A 255 -14.06 15.00 -18.71
N ASP A 256 -13.71 13.83 -18.22
CA ASP A 256 -13.47 13.56 -16.80
C ASP A 256 -11.98 13.32 -16.58
N LEU A 257 -11.32 14.32 -16.00
CA LEU A 257 -9.88 14.29 -15.74
C LEU A 257 -9.47 13.16 -14.80
N THR A 258 -10.38 12.68 -13.95
CA THR A 258 -10.09 11.64 -12.96
C THR A 258 -10.10 10.23 -13.54
N LYS A 259 -10.54 10.05 -14.79
CA LYS A 259 -10.60 8.75 -15.45
C LYS A 259 -9.39 8.51 -16.35
N LEU A 260 -8.49 7.64 -15.89
CA LEU A 260 -7.37 7.13 -16.68
C LEU A 260 -7.60 5.66 -17.08
N THR A 261 -7.17 5.30 -18.29
CA THR A 261 -7.16 3.91 -18.76
C THR A 261 -5.95 3.15 -18.24
N ASN A 262 -6.05 1.82 -18.13
CA ASN A 262 -4.92 0.97 -17.76
C ASN A 262 -3.69 1.20 -18.67
N ALA A 263 -3.88 1.42 -19.96
CA ALA A 263 -2.78 1.67 -20.89
C ALA A 263 -2.03 2.97 -20.56
N GLN A 264 -2.75 4.01 -20.12
CA GLN A 264 -2.13 5.26 -19.69
C GLN A 264 -1.30 5.05 -18.42
N CYS A 265 -1.82 4.33 -17.42
CA CYS A 265 -1.04 3.99 -16.21
C CYS A 265 0.21 3.15 -16.57
N GLN A 266 0.03 2.10 -17.37
CA GLN A 266 1.10 1.17 -17.75
C GLN A 266 2.20 1.80 -18.62
N SER A 267 2.00 3.01 -19.14
CA SER A 267 3.02 3.74 -19.89
C SER A 267 4.22 4.16 -19.03
N CYS A 268 3.99 4.46 -17.74
CA CYS A 268 5.02 4.89 -16.80
C CYS A 268 5.53 3.75 -15.89
N HIS A 269 4.66 2.81 -15.50
CA HIS A 269 5.00 1.75 -14.53
C HIS A 269 6.08 0.83 -15.07
N GLN A 270 7.22 0.69 -14.38
CA GLN A 270 8.37 -0.12 -14.82
C GLN A 270 8.04 -1.60 -15.04
N GLN A 271 7.25 -2.18 -14.14
CA GLN A 271 6.71 -3.54 -14.24
C GLN A 271 5.32 -3.51 -14.85
N THR A 272 5.20 -3.91 -16.12
CA THR A 272 3.93 -3.88 -16.86
C THR A 272 3.28 -5.24 -16.96
N PHE A 273 1.96 -5.26 -17.05
CA PHE A 273 1.17 -6.47 -17.22
C PHE A 273 -0.03 -6.23 -18.15
N HIS A 274 -0.73 -7.31 -18.51
CA HIS A 274 -1.84 -7.28 -19.46
C HIS A 274 -3.17 -6.87 -18.80
N SER A 275 -3.50 -7.46 -17.64
CA SER A 275 -4.74 -7.18 -16.89
C SER A 275 -4.56 -7.53 -15.41
N PHE A 276 -5.52 -7.14 -14.57
CA PHE A 276 -5.49 -7.52 -13.15
C PHE A 276 -5.36 -9.05 -12.95
N ALA A 277 -6.14 -9.84 -13.68
CA ALA A 277 -6.05 -11.30 -13.61
C ALA A 277 -4.72 -11.86 -14.17
N ASN A 278 -4.08 -11.17 -15.12
CA ASN A 278 -2.92 -11.65 -15.85
C ASN A 278 -1.72 -10.69 -15.73
N GLY A 279 -0.83 -11.02 -14.79
CA GLY A 279 0.44 -10.34 -14.55
C GLY A 279 0.43 -9.31 -13.40
N HIS A 280 -0.71 -9.02 -12.77
CA HIS A 280 -0.71 -8.25 -11.51
C HIS A 280 -0.09 -9.08 -10.36
N PRO A 281 0.72 -8.46 -9.47
CA PRO A 281 1.24 -9.09 -8.25
C PRO A 281 0.14 -9.59 -7.31
N GLU A 282 0.48 -10.45 -6.34
CA GLU A 282 -0.46 -10.82 -5.27
C GLU A 282 -0.81 -9.63 -4.38
N ILE A 283 -2.02 -9.66 -3.81
CA ILE A 283 -2.50 -8.64 -2.88
C ILE A 283 -1.79 -8.85 -1.54
N LYS A 284 -1.21 -7.79 -0.98
CA LYS A 284 -0.55 -7.83 0.31
C LYS A 284 -1.57 -8.17 1.41
N THR A 285 -1.20 -9.06 2.32
CA THR A 285 -2.05 -9.42 3.46
C THR A 285 -2.11 -8.27 4.48
N PRO A 286 -3.29 -8.01 5.08
CA PRO A 286 -3.44 -6.96 6.08
C PRO A 286 -2.60 -7.22 7.32
N LEU A 287 -2.32 -6.15 8.05
CA LEU A 287 -1.53 -6.17 9.29
C LEU A 287 -2.23 -6.98 10.39
N ARG A 288 -1.43 -7.49 11.34
CA ARG A 288 -1.87 -8.26 12.51
C ARG A 288 -2.90 -7.48 13.33
N ALA A 289 -3.96 -8.16 13.79
CA ALA A 289 -4.93 -7.60 14.72
C ALA A 289 -4.31 -7.39 16.13
N GLY A 290 -4.74 -6.35 16.83
CA GLY A 290 -4.35 -6.07 18.22
C GLY A 290 -4.77 -7.15 19.23
N ILE A 291 -5.59 -8.13 18.82
CA ILE A 291 -6.08 -9.23 19.66
C ILE A 291 -5.76 -10.62 19.07
N HIS A 292 -5.61 -11.58 19.96
CA HIS A 292 -5.53 -13.02 19.72
C HIS A 292 -6.95 -13.59 19.63
N PHE A 293 -7.44 -13.79 18.42
CA PHE A 293 -8.72 -14.44 18.17
C PHE A 293 -8.62 -15.35 16.94
N ASP A 294 -8.86 -16.65 17.10
CA ASP A 294 -8.85 -17.62 16.01
C ASP A 294 -10.28 -18.05 15.65
N HIS A 295 -10.75 -17.68 14.46
CA HIS A 295 -12.11 -17.96 14.00
C HIS A 295 -12.38 -19.46 13.88
N VAL A 296 -11.40 -20.27 13.47
CA VAL A 296 -11.56 -21.72 13.28
C VAL A 296 -11.85 -22.40 14.61
N THR A 297 -11.09 -22.05 15.64
CA THR A 297 -11.21 -22.61 16.98
C THR A 297 -12.54 -22.21 17.62
N HIS A 298 -12.96 -20.95 17.48
CA HIS A 298 -14.26 -20.52 17.99
C HIS A 298 -15.42 -21.21 17.26
N LEU A 299 -15.47 -21.14 15.93
CA LEU A 299 -16.59 -21.65 15.13
C LEU A 299 -16.68 -23.18 15.07
N LYS A 300 -15.53 -23.88 14.99
CA LYS A 300 -15.51 -25.35 14.87
C LYS A 300 -15.43 -26.08 16.20
N HIS A 301 -15.01 -25.41 17.28
CA HIS A 301 -14.84 -26.08 18.56
C HIS A 301 -15.61 -25.41 19.70
N HIS A 302 -15.27 -24.17 20.08
CA HIS A 302 -15.85 -23.58 21.28
C HIS A 302 -17.36 -23.40 21.19
N PHE A 303 -17.88 -22.88 20.08
CA PHE A 303 -19.32 -22.68 19.90
C PHE A 303 -20.08 -23.99 19.71
N GLN A 304 -19.47 -25.03 19.13
CA GLN A 304 -20.12 -26.34 19.01
C GLN A 304 -20.19 -27.11 20.32
N ASN A 305 -19.27 -26.84 21.25
CA ASN A 305 -19.18 -27.52 22.55
C ASN A 305 -19.56 -26.60 23.72
N PHE A 306 -20.25 -25.48 23.45
CA PHE A 306 -20.48 -24.43 24.44
C PHE A 306 -21.28 -24.92 25.65
N GLU A 307 -22.28 -25.80 25.48
CA GLU A 307 -23.08 -26.32 26.60
C GLU A 307 -22.21 -27.01 27.67
N ARG A 308 -21.11 -27.65 27.24
CA ARG A 308 -20.15 -28.29 28.13
C ARG A 308 -19.14 -27.30 28.71
N LEU A 309 -18.64 -26.38 27.88
CA LEU A 309 -17.53 -25.49 28.24
C LEU A 309 -18.00 -24.24 29.00
N MET A 310 -19.15 -23.68 28.60
CA MET A 310 -19.77 -22.46 29.08
C MET A 310 -21.31 -22.58 29.03
N PRO A 311 -21.96 -23.29 29.99
CA PRO A 311 -23.38 -23.64 29.92
C PRO A 311 -24.35 -22.46 29.82
N ASN A 312 -23.96 -21.30 30.37
CA ASN A 312 -24.76 -20.06 30.33
C ASN A 312 -24.35 -19.12 29.19
N GLY A 313 -23.41 -19.54 28.34
CA GLY A 313 -22.92 -18.76 27.22
C GLY A 313 -23.91 -18.74 26.06
N ILE A 314 -23.94 -17.63 25.32
CA ILE A 314 -24.70 -17.50 24.08
C ILE A 314 -23.67 -17.60 22.93
N PRO A 315 -23.63 -18.72 22.18
CA PRO A 315 -22.73 -18.84 21.03
C PRO A 315 -23.19 -17.93 19.89
N LEU A 316 -22.22 -17.45 19.10
CA LEU A 316 -22.47 -16.60 17.93
C LEU A 316 -22.13 -17.38 16.68
N ASP A 317 -23.06 -17.42 15.73
CA ASP A 317 -22.96 -18.32 14.57
C ASP A 317 -22.84 -17.56 13.24
N ASN A 318 -22.92 -16.23 13.23
CA ASN A 318 -22.79 -15.43 12.01
C ASN A 318 -21.68 -14.40 12.11
N CYS A 319 -21.00 -14.12 11.00
CA CYS A 319 -19.97 -13.09 10.93
C CYS A 319 -20.51 -11.72 11.37
N ASN A 320 -21.78 -11.42 11.03
CA ASN A 320 -22.44 -10.15 11.34
C ASN A 320 -22.82 -9.98 12.82
N ASP A 321 -22.70 -11.04 13.63
CA ASP A 321 -22.91 -10.96 15.08
C ASP A 321 -21.72 -10.25 15.76
N CYS A 322 -20.54 -10.32 15.12
CA CYS A 322 -19.30 -9.67 15.59
C CYS A 322 -18.86 -8.51 14.70
N HIS A 323 -19.14 -8.56 13.40
CA HIS A 323 -18.71 -7.57 12.41
C HIS A 323 -19.89 -6.78 11.87
N SER A 324 -19.74 -5.47 11.73
CA SER A 324 -20.73 -4.61 11.10
C SER A 324 -20.09 -3.74 10.04
N LEU A 325 -20.83 -3.38 8.99
CA LEU A 325 -20.32 -2.45 7.99
C LEU A 325 -20.12 -1.08 8.63
N SER A 326 -18.93 -0.49 8.42
CA SER A 326 -18.66 0.88 8.83
C SER A 326 -19.59 1.88 8.15
N SER A 327 -19.69 3.09 8.71
CA SER A 327 -20.57 4.15 8.18
C SER A 327 -20.28 4.53 6.72
N ASN A 328 -19.00 4.56 6.34
CA ASN A 328 -18.54 4.76 4.95
C ASN A 328 -18.50 3.46 4.12
N ARG A 329 -18.90 2.33 4.72
CA ARG A 329 -18.97 0.99 4.14
C ARG A 329 -17.62 0.46 3.62
N SER A 330 -16.50 1.08 3.97
CA SER A 330 -15.19 0.65 3.50
C SER A 330 -14.65 -0.51 4.32
N THR A 331 -14.85 -0.49 5.64
CA THR A 331 -14.30 -1.44 6.60
C THR A 331 -15.41 -2.20 7.33
N LEU A 332 -15.01 -3.22 8.07
CA LEU A 332 -15.87 -3.88 9.04
C LEU A 332 -15.49 -3.40 10.44
N ASP A 333 -16.45 -2.79 11.14
CA ASP A 333 -16.33 -2.41 12.53
C ASP A 333 -16.64 -3.63 13.42
N LEU A 334 -15.96 -3.71 14.56
CA LEU A 334 -16.19 -4.77 15.53
C LEU A 334 -17.28 -4.33 16.53
N ALA A 335 -18.16 -5.26 16.89
CA ALA A 335 -19.10 -5.05 17.96
C ALA A 335 -18.38 -4.94 19.32
N SER A 336 -19.10 -4.53 20.37
CA SER A 336 -18.50 -4.38 21.70
C SER A 336 -18.17 -5.73 22.34
N TYR A 337 -17.21 -5.74 23.28
CA TYR A 337 -16.89 -6.93 24.10
C TYR A 337 -18.16 -7.56 24.70
N LYS A 338 -19.07 -6.75 25.23
CA LYS A 338 -20.30 -7.21 25.88
C LYS A 338 -21.21 -7.98 24.93
N GLN A 339 -21.22 -7.62 23.66
CA GLN A 339 -22.00 -8.30 22.62
C GLN A 339 -21.33 -9.58 22.13
N MET A 340 -20.00 -9.56 21.93
CA MET A 340 -19.29 -10.66 21.27
C MET A 340 -18.75 -11.73 22.22
N CYS A 341 -18.30 -11.33 23.41
CA CYS A 341 -17.50 -12.17 24.30
C CYS A 341 -18.12 -12.32 25.70
N GLY A 342 -18.88 -11.31 26.15
CA GLY A 342 -19.31 -11.18 27.55
C GLY A 342 -20.12 -12.36 28.09
N SER A 343 -21.03 -12.93 27.30
CA SER A 343 -21.86 -14.08 27.76
C SER A 343 -21.03 -15.31 28.15
N CYS A 344 -19.82 -15.46 27.59
CA CYS A 344 -18.95 -16.60 27.81
C CYS A 344 -17.71 -16.24 28.67
N HIS A 345 -17.15 -15.05 28.52
CA HIS A 345 -15.85 -14.71 29.14
C HIS A 345 -15.95 -13.80 30.35
N ASP A 346 -17.10 -13.18 30.66
CA ASP A 346 -17.19 -12.21 31.77
C ASP A 346 -16.90 -12.86 33.14
N SER A 347 -17.42 -14.08 33.36
CA SER A 347 -17.14 -14.84 34.58
C SER A 347 -15.66 -15.19 34.73
N GLN A 348 -14.96 -15.45 33.62
CA GLN A 348 -13.53 -15.78 33.62
C GLN A 348 -12.65 -14.55 33.91
N ILE A 349 -13.08 -13.36 33.52
CA ILE A 349 -12.40 -12.10 33.83
C ILE A 349 -12.53 -11.78 35.31
N ARG A 350 -13.73 -11.98 35.87
CA ARG A 350 -14.06 -11.72 37.27
C ARG A 350 -13.57 -12.78 38.25
N ASP A 351 -13.13 -13.93 37.74
CA ASP A 351 -12.60 -15.03 38.54
C ASP A 351 -11.36 -14.62 39.31
N PHE A 352 -11.46 -14.67 40.64
CA PHE A 352 -10.45 -14.26 41.60
C PHE A 352 -9.74 -15.45 42.26
N ASN A 353 -10.14 -16.69 41.94
CA ASN A 353 -9.44 -17.88 42.41
C ASN A 353 -8.07 -18.08 41.73
N MET A 354 -7.82 -17.29 40.69
CA MET A 354 -6.56 -17.25 39.95
C MET A 354 -5.49 -16.45 40.70
N PRO A 355 -4.19 -16.78 40.53
CA PRO A 355 -3.10 -16.01 41.11
C PRO A 355 -3.18 -14.52 40.73
N SER A 356 -3.28 -13.67 41.76
CA SER A 356 -3.21 -12.22 41.62
C SER A 356 -1.87 -11.75 42.21
N PRO A 357 -1.01 -11.11 41.42
CA PRO A 357 0.22 -10.53 41.94
C PRO A 357 -0.03 -9.18 42.65
N MET A 358 -1.24 -8.62 42.52
CA MET A 358 -1.68 -7.42 43.24
C MET A 358 -2.36 -7.84 44.54
N ARG A 359 -1.54 -8.40 45.43
CA ARG A 359 -1.94 -8.91 46.73
C ARG A 359 -1.02 -8.40 47.83
N LEU A 360 -1.57 -8.27 49.03
CA LEU A 360 -0.86 -7.92 50.25
C LEU A 360 -1.03 -9.07 51.24
N ASP A 361 0.08 -9.71 51.61
CA ASP A 361 0.11 -10.89 52.47
C ASP A 361 0.62 -10.51 53.86
N HIS A 362 0.11 -11.16 54.91
CA HIS A 362 0.52 -10.88 56.29
C HIS A 362 1.84 -11.58 56.61
N PHE A 363 2.78 -10.88 57.26
CA PHE A 363 4.11 -11.42 57.61
C PHE A 363 4.23 -11.98 59.05
N GLU A 364 3.16 -12.49 59.67
CA GLU A 364 3.25 -13.06 61.03
C GLU A 364 4.30 -14.18 61.13
N PHE A 365 4.37 -15.02 60.10
CA PHE A 365 5.31 -16.16 60.03
C PHE A 365 6.78 -15.71 59.91
N LEU A 366 7.06 -14.44 59.65
CA LEU A 366 8.41 -13.86 59.74
C LEU A 366 8.82 -13.50 61.17
N LYS A 367 7.91 -13.52 62.15
CA LYS A 367 8.25 -13.13 63.53
C LYS A 367 8.87 -14.29 64.32
N SER A 368 8.65 -15.54 63.92
CA SER A 368 9.25 -16.74 64.54
C SER A 368 10.42 -17.30 63.70
N LYS A 369 11.37 -17.98 64.36
CA LYS A 369 12.35 -18.81 63.66
C LYS A 369 11.57 -19.90 62.92
N PRO A 370 11.70 -20.08 61.59
CA PRO A 370 11.17 -21.27 60.96
C PRO A 370 11.91 -22.46 61.58
N GLU A 371 11.18 -23.37 62.22
CA GLU A 371 11.66 -24.74 62.30
C GLU A 371 11.82 -25.21 60.86
N ILE A 372 12.99 -25.79 60.55
CA ILE A 372 13.31 -26.28 59.22
C ILE A 372 12.46 -27.54 59.00
N GLU A 373 11.17 -27.37 58.75
CA GLU A 373 10.38 -28.34 58.04
C GLU A 373 10.37 -27.96 56.57
N GLU A 374 10.71 -28.95 55.76
CA GLU A 374 10.90 -28.88 54.33
C GLU A 374 9.81 -28.05 53.66
N MET A 375 10.22 -26.93 53.06
CA MET A 375 9.39 -26.15 52.14
C MET A 375 8.73 -27.14 51.16
N PRO A 376 7.39 -27.19 51.03
CA PRO A 376 6.76 -28.23 50.25
C PRO A 376 7.30 -28.19 48.83
N ALA A 377 7.72 -29.35 48.32
CA ALA A 377 8.39 -29.49 47.02
C ALA A 377 7.61 -28.86 45.84
N SER A 378 6.32 -28.56 46.03
CA SER A 378 5.46 -27.83 45.10
C SER A 378 5.81 -26.34 44.91
N LEU A 379 6.64 -25.73 45.76
CA LEU A 379 7.04 -24.31 45.70
C LEU A 379 8.32 -24.05 44.86
N ALA A 380 8.94 -25.07 44.28
CA ALA A 380 10.12 -24.93 43.44
C ALA A 380 9.80 -25.48 42.03
N LYS A 381 10.04 -24.81 40.91
CA LYS A 381 11.28 -24.19 40.46
C LYS A 381 10.94 -23.35 39.21
N THR A 382 11.05 -22.02 39.25
CA THR A 382 11.53 -21.11 38.17
C THR A 382 11.13 -19.63 38.35
N GLN A 383 10.13 -19.26 39.18
CA GLN A 383 9.62 -17.87 39.22
C GLN A 383 9.80 -17.08 40.53
N LEU A 384 10.31 -17.67 41.62
CA LEU A 384 10.50 -16.94 42.89
C LEU A 384 11.61 -15.88 42.82
N SER A 385 11.37 -14.72 43.44
CA SER A 385 12.39 -13.67 43.58
C SER A 385 13.58 -14.13 44.42
N PRO A 386 14.75 -13.47 44.27
CA PRO A 386 15.89 -13.69 45.17
C PRO A 386 15.50 -13.58 46.65
N LEU A 387 14.63 -12.62 47.00
CA LEU A 387 14.17 -12.43 48.36
C LEU A 387 13.28 -13.60 48.84
N SER A 388 12.34 -14.04 48.00
CA SER A 388 11.50 -15.21 48.31
C SER A 388 12.33 -16.49 48.51
N LYS A 389 13.34 -16.69 47.66
CA LYS A 389 14.27 -17.84 47.77
C LYS A 389 15.07 -17.80 49.06
N LEU A 390 15.58 -16.63 49.43
CA LEU A 390 16.35 -16.45 50.66
C LEU A 390 15.49 -16.72 51.90
N LEU A 391 14.26 -16.23 51.90
CA LEU A 391 13.40 -16.29 53.08
C LEU A 391 12.63 -17.62 53.20
N GLY A 392 12.61 -18.45 52.15
CA GLY A 392 12.00 -19.78 52.17
C GLY A 392 10.47 -19.78 52.01
N PHE A 393 9.89 -18.70 51.50
CA PHE A 393 8.46 -18.59 51.17
C PHE A 393 8.26 -17.52 50.08
N GLU A 394 7.08 -17.53 49.44
CA GLU A 394 6.76 -16.59 48.38
C GLU A 394 6.42 -15.20 48.94
N ILE A 395 7.17 -14.17 48.55
CA ILE A 395 6.75 -12.78 48.71
C ILE A 395 6.00 -12.34 47.45
N PRO A 396 4.78 -11.79 47.58
CA PRO A 396 4.04 -11.20 46.46
C PRO A 396 4.84 -10.10 45.77
N VAL A 397 4.82 -10.07 44.44
CA VAL A 397 5.64 -9.11 43.69
C VAL A 397 5.22 -7.67 43.95
N PHE A 398 3.92 -7.38 44.08
CA PHE A 398 3.45 -6.03 44.43
C PHE A 398 4.00 -5.57 45.79
N LEU A 399 4.01 -6.45 46.78
CA LEU A 399 4.57 -6.16 48.10
C LEU A 399 6.08 -5.92 48.02
N GLU A 400 6.80 -6.80 47.32
CA GLU A 400 8.24 -6.65 47.08
C GLU A 400 8.57 -5.31 46.38
N MET A 401 7.72 -4.87 45.44
CA MET A 401 7.85 -3.56 44.78
C MET A 401 7.64 -2.40 45.75
N MET A 402 6.63 -2.45 46.63
CA MET A 402 6.40 -1.39 47.61
C MET A 402 7.56 -1.29 48.60
N LEU A 403 8.12 -2.42 49.05
CA LEU A 403 9.26 -2.47 49.96
C LEU A 403 10.58 -2.04 49.28
N ALA A 404 10.71 -2.23 47.97
CA ALA A 404 11.91 -1.84 47.20
C ALA A 404 12.10 -0.31 47.11
N ALA A 405 11.09 0.48 47.44
CA ALA A 405 11.21 1.93 47.57
C ALA A 405 12.04 2.34 48.80
N ASP A 406 12.16 1.45 49.80
CA ASP A 406 12.97 1.69 50.98
C ASP A 406 14.45 1.41 50.68
N GLU A 407 15.32 2.40 50.90
CA GLU A 407 16.75 2.27 50.61
C GLU A 407 17.39 1.06 51.31
N SER A 408 17.00 0.81 52.57
CA SER A 408 17.47 -0.33 53.36
C SER A 408 17.10 -1.68 52.75
N THR A 409 15.91 -1.81 52.13
CA THR A 409 15.53 -3.01 51.36
C THR A 409 16.47 -3.17 50.17
N GLY A 410 16.69 -2.10 49.40
CA GLY A 410 17.58 -2.12 48.23
C GLY A 410 19.02 -2.54 48.56
N GLN A 411 19.58 -2.01 49.66
CA GLN A 411 20.92 -2.37 50.15
C GLN A 411 21.00 -3.86 50.53
N VAL A 412 20.01 -4.36 51.26
CA VAL A 412 19.96 -5.77 51.67
C VAL A 412 19.91 -6.70 50.46
N LEU A 413 19.08 -6.37 49.46
CA LEU A 413 18.91 -7.17 48.26
C LEU A 413 20.16 -7.22 47.37
N GLN A 414 20.94 -6.14 47.35
CA GLN A 414 22.23 -6.12 46.66
C GLN A 414 23.31 -6.94 47.38
N SER A 415 23.16 -7.16 48.68
CA SER A 415 24.14 -7.86 49.52
C SER A 415 23.93 -9.37 49.66
N LEU A 416 22.91 -9.94 49.00
CA LEU A 416 22.53 -11.36 49.11
C LEU A 416 23.63 -12.30 48.54
N PRO A 417 24.30 -13.13 49.37
CA PRO A 417 25.34 -14.04 48.91
C PRO A 417 24.82 -15.42 48.47
N LEU A 418 25.59 -16.08 47.60
CA LEU A 418 25.40 -17.46 47.13
C LEU A 418 26.35 -18.41 47.91
N GLY A 419 26.03 -18.85 49.14
CA GLY A 419 26.83 -19.88 49.86
C GLY A 419 26.65 -19.96 51.39
N THR A 420 26.91 -21.14 51.98
CA THR A 420 26.33 -21.62 53.27
C THR A 420 27.20 -21.57 54.54
N ASN A 421 26.53 -21.45 55.72
CA ASN A 421 26.60 -22.32 56.94
C ASN A 421 26.40 -21.64 58.32
N GLU A 422 26.75 -20.37 58.55
CA GLU A 422 26.49 -19.73 59.88
C GLU A 422 26.32 -18.20 59.79
N GLN A 423 27.13 -17.54 58.94
CA GLN A 423 26.88 -16.16 58.53
C GLN A 423 25.54 -15.98 57.80
N GLU A 424 25.05 -17.03 57.12
CA GLU A 424 23.78 -17.01 56.39
C GLU A 424 22.58 -16.89 57.34
N THR A 425 22.56 -17.57 58.49
CA THR A 425 21.46 -17.46 59.46
C THR A 425 21.37 -16.06 60.08
N ALA A 426 22.52 -15.46 60.42
CA ALA A 426 22.56 -14.09 60.94
C ALA A 426 22.12 -13.07 59.88
N GLN A 427 22.56 -13.24 58.63
CA GLN A 427 22.14 -12.42 57.50
C GLN A 427 20.65 -12.58 57.19
N ILE A 428 20.11 -13.80 57.17
CA ILE A 428 18.68 -14.06 56.97
C ILE A 428 17.84 -13.40 58.07
N ASN A 429 18.27 -13.48 59.33
CA ASN A 429 17.56 -12.81 60.43
C ASN A 429 17.63 -11.28 60.30
N GLN A 430 18.76 -10.72 59.84
CA GLN A 430 18.89 -9.30 59.56
C GLN A 430 17.98 -8.87 58.41
N VAL A 431 17.97 -9.61 57.29
CA VAL A 431 17.07 -9.37 56.15
C VAL A 431 15.63 -9.41 56.64
N ARG A 432 15.25 -10.43 57.40
CA ARG A 432 13.90 -10.60 57.95
C ARG A 432 13.50 -9.41 58.81
N THR A 433 14.40 -8.96 59.70
CA THR A 433 14.16 -7.80 60.58
C THR A 433 13.92 -6.54 59.74
N ILE A 434 14.74 -6.31 58.71
CA ILE A 434 14.61 -5.14 57.83
C ILE A 434 13.30 -5.20 57.03
N ILE A 435 12.96 -6.36 56.45
CA ILE A 435 11.72 -6.55 55.68
C ILE A 435 10.48 -6.37 56.57
N VAL A 436 10.44 -6.96 57.77
CA VAL A 436 9.33 -6.79 58.71
C VAL A 436 9.22 -5.34 59.18
N SER A 437 10.34 -4.67 59.46
CA SER A 437 10.36 -3.25 59.82
C SER A 437 9.80 -2.36 58.71
N ASN A 438 10.26 -2.57 57.47
CA ASN A 438 9.80 -1.81 56.31
C ASN A 438 8.34 -2.11 55.97
N TRP A 439 7.87 -3.34 56.19
CA TRP A 439 6.46 -3.70 56.08
C TRP A 439 5.59 -2.95 57.09
N ASN A 440 5.98 -2.95 58.37
CA ASN A 440 5.22 -2.24 59.40
C ASN A 440 5.16 -0.74 59.09
N ARG A 441 6.27 -0.16 58.60
CA ARG A 441 6.28 1.22 58.11
C ARG A 441 5.34 1.42 56.92
N LEU A 442 5.36 0.54 55.92
CA LEU A 442 4.44 0.61 54.78
C LEU A 442 2.98 0.58 55.26
N ILE A 443 2.65 -0.30 56.21
CA ILE A 443 1.31 -0.38 56.79
C ILE A 443 0.92 0.92 57.51
N GLU A 444 1.82 1.52 58.28
CA GLU A 444 1.60 2.81 58.93
C GLU A 444 1.38 3.95 57.91
N GLU A 445 2.19 4.00 56.85
CA GLU A 445 2.05 4.97 55.76
C GLU A 445 0.71 4.80 55.02
N LEU A 446 0.31 3.56 54.69
CA LEU A 446 -0.97 3.27 54.05
C LEU A 446 -2.17 3.70 54.92
N ASN A 447 -2.06 3.57 56.24
CA ASN A 447 -3.11 4.00 57.18
C ASN A 447 -3.14 5.54 57.37
N THR A 448 -2.01 6.23 57.24
CA THR A 448 -1.88 7.67 57.53
C THR A 448 -2.00 8.55 56.28
N THR A 449 -1.14 8.33 55.28
CA THR A 449 -1.06 9.14 54.06
C THR A 449 -1.76 8.50 52.86
N LYS A 450 -2.24 7.25 53.00
CA LYS A 450 -3.12 6.58 52.05
C LYS A 450 -2.50 6.52 50.65
N SER A 451 -3.18 7.06 49.64
CA SER A 451 -2.72 7.03 48.24
C SER A 451 -1.39 7.74 48.03
N ALA A 452 -1.05 8.73 48.87
CA ALA A 452 0.24 9.43 48.76
C ALA A 452 1.42 8.47 49.04
N ALA A 453 1.28 7.56 50.01
CA ALA A 453 2.30 6.53 50.28
C ALA A 453 2.61 5.67 49.04
N VAL A 454 1.56 5.23 48.34
CA VAL A 454 1.72 4.41 47.13
C VAL A 454 2.36 5.22 45.99
N LEU A 455 1.93 6.47 45.81
CA LEU A 455 2.47 7.37 44.80
C LEU A 455 3.97 7.62 45.01
N ASP A 456 4.36 8.01 46.22
CA ASP A 456 5.75 8.32 46.57
C ASP A 456 6.64 7.10 46.36
N ARG A 457 6.20 5.91 46.80
CA ARG A 457 6.93 4.66 46.61
C ARG A 457 7.05 4.28 45.14
N LEU A 458 6.00 4.43 44.33
CA LEU A 458 6.04 4.15 42.90
C LEU A 458 6.98 5.09 42.15
N GLN A 459 7.01 6.38 42.49
CA GLN A 459 7.92 7.35 41.89
C GLN A 459 9.40 6.99 42.12
N VAL A 460 9.72 6.37 43.27
CA VAL A 460 11.08 5.89 43.58
C VAL A 460 11.45 4.65 42.75
N VAL A 461 10.55 3.68 42.62
CA VAL A 461 10.88 2.40 41.95
C VAL A 461 10.80 2.45 40.42
N CYS A 462 9.99 3.36 39.86
CA CYS A 462 9.88 3.57 38.42
C CYS A 462 11.17 4.17 37.82
N ARG A 463 11.37 4.02 36.51
CA ARG A 463 12.50 4.68 35.83
C ARG A 463 12.37 6.21 35.94
N PRO A 464 13.49 6.96 36.02
CA PRO A 464 13.45 8.43 36.11
C PRO A 464 12.69 9.13 34.98
N ASN A 465 12.65 8.53 33.79
CA ASN A 465 11.96 9.09 32.62
C ASN A 465 10.52 8.58 32.44
N THR A 466 9.95 7.93 33.45
CA THR A 466 8.56 7.47 33.43
C THR A 466 7.64 8.68 33.45
N ASN A 467 6.57 8.66 32.65
CA ASN A 467 5.58 9.73 32.66
C ASN A 467 4.92 9.81 34.05
N PRO A 468 5.03 10.94 34.79
CA PRO A 468 4.43 11.06 36.11
C PRO A 468 2.91 10.85 36.11
N GLN A 469 2.23 11.26 35.03
CA GLN A 469 0.79 11.06 34.90
C GLN A 469 0.41 9.57 34.87
N GLN A 470 1.24 8.74 34.25
CA GLN A 470 0.99 7.29 34.19
C GLN A 470 1.06 6.64 35.59
N ILE A 471 1.95 7.13 36.45
CA ILE A 471 2.04 6.68 37.85
C ILE A 471 0.82 7.18 38.63
N GLN A 472 0.43 8.43 38.45
CA GLN A 472 -0.76 9.00 39.07
C GLN A 472 -2.02 8.21 38.69
N ASP A 473 -2.19 7.87 37.41
CA ASP A 473 -3.34 7.12 36.92
C ASP A 473 -3.46 5.74 37.58
N CYS A 474 -2.32 5.07 37.85
CA CYS A 474 -2.28 3.79 38.57
C CYS A 474 -2.75 3.93 40.03
N VAL A 475 -2.38 5.04 40.69
CA VAL A 475 -2.77 5.31 42.08
C VAL A 475 -4.23 5.72 42.17
N ASP A 476 -4.70 6.56 41.26
CA ASP A 476 -6.10 6.97 41.17
C ASP A 476 -7.02 5.78 40.87
N ALA A 477 -6.52 4.80 40.12
CA ALA A 477 -7.27 3.59 39.78
C ALA A 477 -7.41 2.61 40.94
N LEU A 478 -6.66 2.72 42.05
CA LEU A 478 -6.70 1.78 43.20
C LEU A 478 -8.06 1.73 43.91
N ASN A 479 -9.07 2.48 43.45
CA ASN A 479 -10.34 2.68 44.15
C ASN A 479 -10.04 3.04 45.61
N SER A 480 -9.27 4.13 45.77
CA SER A 480 -8.52 4.45 46.99
C SER A 480 -9.34 4.28 48.27
N SER A 481 -10.58 4.78 48.31
CA SER A 481 -11.45 4.63 49.48
C SER A 481 -11.74 3.17 49.85
N LEU A 482 -12.04 2.30 48.88
CA LEU A 482 -12.36 0.90 49.14
C LEU A 482 -11.10 0.07 49.44
N PHE A 483 -9.98 0.41 48.82
CA PHE A 483 -8.70 -0.22 49.11
C PHE A 483 -8.29 -0.01 50.58
N PHE A 484 -8.34 1.24 51.07
CA PHE A 484 -7.96 1.52 52.46
C PHE A 484 -8.96 0.96 53.47
N GLN A 485 -10.26 0.95 53.16
CA GLN A 485 -11.26 0.23 53.97
C GLN A 485 -10.95 -1.27 54.04
N ALA A 486 -10.54 -1.87 52.92
CA ALA A 486 -10.16 -3.28 52.88
C ALA A 486 -8.89 -3.56 53.69
N ILE A 487 -7.90 -2.66 53.67
CA ILE A 487 -6.70 -2.74 54.53
C ILE A 487 -7.07 -2.67 56.02
N GLU A 488 -7.86 -1.67 56.42
CA GLU A 488 -8.31 -1.51 57.82
C GLU A 488 -9.08 -2.75 58.29
N ARG A 489 -10.00 -3.26 57.45
CA ARG A 489 -10.77 -4.46 57.76
C ARG A 489 -9.88 -5.69 57.85
N TYR A 490 -8.98 -5.88 56.90
CA TYR A 490 -8.01 -6.98 56.89
C TYR A 490 -7.17 -7.00 58.18
N GLN A 491 -6.68 -5.85 58.63
CA GLN A 491 -5.94 -5.73 59.90
C GLN A 491 -6.81 -6.08 61.12
N SER A 492 -8.09 -5.65 61.13
CA SER A 492 -8.99 -5.96 62.25
C SER A 492 -9.26 -7.46 62.41
N ILE A 493 -9.38 -8.18 61.29
CA ILE A 493 -9.68 -9.63 61.28
C ILE A 493 -8.48 -10.43 61.78
N GLN A 494 -7.26 -10.04 61.39
CA GLN A 494 -6.02 -10.69 61.85
C GLN A 494 -5.83 -10.56 63.38
N ASN A 495 -6.40 -9.52 63.99
CA ASN A 495 -6.35 -9.29 65.44
C ASN A 495 -7.54 -9.92 66.22
N SER A 496 -8.34 -10.79 65.59
CA SER A 496 -9.54 -11.41 66.19
C SER A 496 -9.58 -12.93 66.04
N ASP A 497 -10.10 -13.65 67.03
CA ASP A 497 -10.01 -15.13 67.11
C ASP A 497 -11.08 -15.91 66.31
N ILE A 498 -11.98 -15.29 65.54
CA ILE A 498 -13.08 -16.03 64.89
C ILE A 498 -13.46 -15.47 63.51
N PRO A 499 -13.29 -16.24 62.44
CA PRO A 499 -14.00 -16.02 61.18
C PRO A 499 -15.36 -16.72 61.11
N GLU A 500 -16.42 -16.01 60.69
CA GLU A 500 -17.71 -16.60 60.27
C GLU A 500 -17.71 -17.13 58.80
N SER A 501 -16.76 -16.69 57.97
CA SER A 501 -16.61 -17.08 56.55
C SER A 501 -15.15 -17.11 56.13
N ASP A 502 -14.78 -17.94 55.14
CA ASP A 502 -13.41 -18.03 54.60
C ASP A 502 -12.99 -16.81 53.77
N GLU A 503 -13.96 -16.01 53.32
CA GLU A 503 -13.77 -14.84 52.45
C GLU A 503 -14.68 -13.67 52.87
N GLU A 504 -14.17 -12.44 52.79
CA GLU A 504 -14.92 -11.19 52.95
C GLU A 504 -14.54 -10.21 51.83
N VAL A 505 -15.53 -9.54 51.20
CA VAL A 505 -15.29 -8.70 50.02
C VAL A 505 -15.65 -7.24 50.28
N ILE A 506 -14.73 -6.33 49.98
CA ILE A 506 -14.92 -4.87 50.04
C ILE A 506 -14.63 -4.30 48.64
N GLY A 507 -15.69 -4.00 47.90
CA GLY A 507 -15.60 -3.59 46.50
C GLY A 507 -14.95 -4.65 45.63
N ASN A 508 -13.78 -4.31 45.08
CA ASN A 508 -12.97 -5.18 44.23
C ASN A 508 -11.86 -5.91 45.01
N TRP A 509 -11.82 -5.76 46.32
CA TRP A 509 -10.81 -6.39 47.17
C TRP A 509 -11.44 -7.53 47.98
N ALA A 510 -10.80 -8.70 47.94
CA ALA A 510 -11.19 -9.89 48.69
C ALA A 510 -10.18 -10.16 49.80
N ILE A 511 -10.67 -10.29 51.03
CA ILE A 511 -9.92 -10.73 52.18
C ILE A 511 -10.05 -12.24 52.25
N VAL A 512 -8.96 -12.94 51.93
CA VAL A 512 -8.88 -14.40 51.85
C VAL A 512 -8.20 -14.89 53.13
N LYS A 513 -9.00 -15.33 54.10
CA LYS A 513 -8.52 -15.58 55.48
C LYS A 513 -7.59 -16.78 55.58
N ASN A 514 -7.91 -17.87 54.87
CA ASN A 514 -7.06 -19.07 54.84
C ASN A 514 -5.69 -18.84 54.17
N ARG A 515 -5.53 -17.75 53.39
CA ARG A 515 -4.25 -17.33 52.80
C ARG A 515 -3.62 -16.15 53.53
N SER A 516 -4.27 -15.63 54.57
CA SER A 516 -3.91 -14.36 55.23
C SER A 516 -3.55 -13.27 54.21
N ALA A 517 -4.38 -13.09 53.18
CA ALA A 517 -4.08 -12.22 52.06
C ALA A 517 -5.25 -11.29 51.71
N LEU A 518 -4.92 -10.05 51.32
CA LEU A 518 -5.80 -9.11 50.65
C LEU A 518 -5.52 -9.15 49.15
N VAL A 519 -6.51 -9.54 48.35
CA VAL A 519 -6.35 -9.84 46.91
C VAL A 519 -7.27 -8.95 46.06
N TYR A 520 -6.73 -8.36 44.99
CA TYR A 520 -7.56 -7.65 44.02
C TYR A 520 -8.28 -8.60 43.05
N ARG A 521 -9.55 -8.31 42.79
CA ARG A 521 -10.43 -8.95 41.80
C ARG A 521 -10.87 -7.93 40.75
N ALA A 522 -10.85 -8.32 39.48
CA ALA A 522 -11.37 -7.48 38.40
C ALA A 522 -12.88 -7.25 38.54
N SER A 523 -13.35 -6.01 38.40
CA SER A 523 -14.80 -5.74 38.40
C SER A 523 -15.50 -6.18 37.12
N GLU A 524 -14.86 -6.02 35.96
CA GLU A 524 -15.41 -6.31 34.63
C GLU A 524 -14.30 -6.24 33.57
N HIS A 525 -14.64 -6.51 32.31
CA HIS A 525 -13.76 -6.16 31.19
C HIS A 525 -13.46 -4.66 31.19
N GLU A 526 -12.22 -4.28 30.86
CA GLU A 526 -11.73 -2.90 30.98
C GLU A 526 -11.64 -2.37 32.43
N ASP A 527 -11.40 -3.27 33.40
CA ASP A 527 -11.06 -2.88 34.77
C ASP A 527 -9.91 -1.85 34.80
N ARG A 528 -10.23 -0.64 35.29
CA ARG A 528 -9.32 0.52 35.25
C ARG A 528 -8.01 0.25 35.99
N LEU A 529 -8.05 -0.44 37.13
CA LEU A 529 -6.86 -0.71 37.92
C LEU A 529 -5.94 -1.67 37.19
N LEU A 530 -6.48 -2.80 36.71
CA LEU A 530 -5.66 -3.77 35.99
C LEU A 530 -5.08 -3.20 34.71
N LYS A 531 -5.85 -2.41 33.94
CA LYS A 531 -5.41 -1.80 32.69
C LYS A 531 -4.27 -0.81 32.90
N THR A 532 -4.44 0.16 33.81
CA THR A 532 -3.42 1.18 34.11
C THR A 532 -2.12 0.57 34.63
N TRP A 533 -2.22 -0.40 35.53
CA TRP A 533 -1.05 -1.11 36.04
C TRP A 533 -0.35 -1.93 34.97
N LEU A 534 -1.10 -2.66 34.13
CA LEU A 534 -0.52 -3.41 33.01
C LEU A 534 0.23 -2.49 32.04
N ASP A 535 -0.31 -1.30 31.74
CA ASP A 535 0.38 -0.31 30.91
C ASP A 535 1.65 0.21 31.56
N LEU A 536 1.62 0.49 32.87
CA LEU A 536 2.82 0.86 33.62
C LEU A 536 3.86 -0.26 33.54
N LEU A 537 3.49 -1.50 33.89
CA LEU A 537 4.38 -2.67 33.86
C LEU A 537 4.99 -2.90 32.46
N ALA A 538 4.19 -2.78 31.40
CA ALA A 538 4.65 -2.90 30.01
C ALA A 538 5.68 -1.80 29.67
N SER A 539 5.40 -0.55 30.05
CA SER A 539 6.29 0.59 29.81
C SER A 539 7.62 0.51 30.55
N GLN A 540 7.63 -0.12 31.73
CA GLN A 540 8.82 -0.31 32.56
C GLN A 540 9.66 -1.51 32.12
N THR A 541 9.06 -2.48 31.43
CA THR A 541 9.75 -3.71 31.00
C THR A 541 10.46 -3.50 29.66
N SER A 542 11.78 -3.76 29.59
CA SER A 542 12.58 -3.72 28.34
C SER A 542 13.35 -5.03 28.14
N LEU A 543 13.55 -5.42 26.88
CA LEU A 543 14.38 -6.58 26.49
C LEU A 543 15.88 -6.27 26.40
N SER A 544 16.31 -5.02 26.61
CA SER A 544 17.72 -4.62 26.49
C SER A 544 18.56 -5.13 27.69
N ASP A 545 19.45 -6.08 27.39
CA ASP A 545 20.55 -6.67 28.16
C ASP A 545 20.31 -7.08 29.62
N GLN A 546 20.24 -8.39 29.82
CA GLN A 546 20.19 -9.08 31.12
C GLN A 546 21.37 -8.78 32.07
N LYS A 547 22.39 -8.02 31.63
CA LYS A 547 23.60 -7.75 32.41
C LYS A 547 23.58 -6.42 33.19
N SER A 548 22.56 -5.57 33.02
CA SER A 548 22.53 -4.23 33.65
C SER A 548 21.18 -3.79 34.25
N SER A 549 20.19 -4.67 34.40
CA SER A 549 18.89 -4.29 34.98
C SER A 549 18.96 -4.13 36.50
N SER A 550 18.52 -2.97 37.03
CA SER A 550 18.42 -2.80 38.48
C SER A 550 17.37 -3.76 39.07
N TYR A 551 17.46 -4.03 40.38
CA TYR A 551 16.53 -4.93 41.06
C TYR A 551 15.06 -4.53 40.85
N SER A 552 14.72 -3.24 40.98
CA SER A 552 13.37 -2.73 40.72
C SER A 552 12.91 -3.03 39.29
N GLN A 553 13.80 -2.96 38.30
CA GLN A 553 13.47 -3.30 36.91
C GLN A 553 13.20 -4.80 36.71
N ASN A 554 13.88 -5.66 37.48
CA ASN A 554 13.59 -7.08 37.49
C ASN A 554 12.23 -7.37 38.17
N LEU A 555 11.82 -6.58 39.17
CA LEU A 555 10.47 -6.67 39.75
C LEU A 555 9.38 -6.29 38.75
N PHE A 556 9.54 -5.19 38.01
CA PHE A 556 8.61 -4.81 36.94
C PHE A 556 8.47 -5.91 35.89
N LYS A 557 9.60 -6.46 35.43
CA LYS A 557 9.61 -7.58 34.48
C LYS A 557 8.89 -8.80 35.04
N ARG A 558 9.16 -9.18 36.29
CA ARG A 558 8.53 -10.33 36.95
C ARG A 558 7.02 -10.12 37.11
N MET A 559 6.61 -8.95 37.60
CA MET A 559 5.19 -8.64 37.76
C MET A 559 4.48 -8.65 36.39
N PHE A 560 5.11 -8.08 35.36
CA PHE A 560 4.59 -8.16 34.00
C PHE A 560 4.44 -9.61 33.55
N GLN A 561 5.47 -10.44 33.75
CA GLN A 561 5.44 -11.88 33.41
C GLN A 561 4.30 -12.61 34.11
N GLU A 562 4.14 -12.45 35.42
CA GLU A 562 3.05 -13.08 36.18
C GLU A 562 1.67 -12.62 35.67
N ARG A 563 1.54 -11.35 35.26
CA ARG A 563 0.28 -10.74 34.81
C ARG A 563 -0.13 -11.08 33.38
N VAL A 564 0.82 -11.38 32.49
CA VAL A 564 0.49 -11.70 31.08
C VAL A 564 0.25 -13.18 30.84
N THR A 565 0.40 -14.02 31.86
CA THR A 565 0.04 -15.44 31.74
C THR A 565 -1.49 -15.60 31.53
N PRO A 566 -1.93 -16.63 30.78
CA PRO A 566 -3.34 -16.98 30.65
C PRO A 566 -4.04 -17.30 32.00
N GLY A 567 -3.24 -17.54 33.04
CA GLY A 567 -3.68 -17.84 34.39
C GLY A 567 -3.80 -16.62 35.31
N ALA A 568 -3.48 -15.41 34.89
CA ALA A 568 -3.55 -14.24 35.76
C ALA A 568 -4.98 -13.72 35.96
N THR A 569 -5.26 -13.09 37.11
CA THR A 569 -6.52 -12.36 37.36
C THR A 569 -6.84 -11.37 36.23
N GLY A 570 -8.07 -11.41 35.72
CA GLY A 570 -8.51 -10.61 34.56
C GLY A 570 -8.17 -11.23 33.21
N ARG A 571 -7.16 -12.12 33.12
CA ARG A 571 -6.80 -12.92 31.92
C ARG A 571 -6.63 -12.10 30.63
N CYS A 572 -6.28 -10.82 30.73
CA CYS A 572 -6.36 -9.89 29.60
C CYS A 572 -5.52 -10.35 28.39
N MET A 573 -4.36 -10.98 28.64
CA MET A 573 -3.43 -11.41 27.59
C MET A 573 -3.79 -12.77 26.95
N LYS A 574 -4.91 -13.38 27.35
CA LYS A 574 -5.57 -14.39 26.51
C LYS A 574 -6.07 -13.80 25.20
N CYS A 575 -6.41 -12.51 25.22
CA CYS A 575 -6.97 -11.79 24.08
C CYS A 575 -6.05 -10.65 23.63
N HIS A 576 -5.54 -9.81 24.53
CA HIS A 576 -4.75 -8.66 24.14
C HIS A 576 -3.30 -9.03 23.83
N THR A 577 -2.80 -8.50 22.71
CA THR A 577 -1.39 -8.62 22.30
C THR A 577 -0.59 -7.45 22.88
N PHE A 578 0.74 -7.52 22.86
CA PHE A 578 1.60 -6.37 23.11
C PHE A 578 2.80 -6.38 22.17
N ASP A 579 3.32 -5.19 21.88
CA ASP A 579 4.42 -4.98 20.94
C ASP A 579 5.59 -4.25 21.58
N LYS A 580 6.79 -4.48 21.05
CA LYS A 580 7.96 -3.67 21.38
C LYS A 580 7.84 -2.28 20.75
N THR A 581 8.05 -1.24 21.55
CA THR A 581 8.08 0.15 21.11
C THR A 581 9.44 0.51 20.50
N SER A 582 9.53 1.64 19.78
CA SER A 582 10.81 2.17 19.28
C SER A 582 11.82 2.47 20.39
N LYS A 583 11.34 2.71 21.63
CA LYS A 583 12.16 2.94 22.83
C LYS A 583 12.63 1.65 23.51
N GLY A 584 12.21 0.49 23.01
CA GLY A 584 12.60 -0.83 23.53
C GLY A 584 11.73 -1.40 24.67
N SER A 585 10.79 -0.61 25.20
CA SER A 585 9.77 -1.06 26.15
C SER A 585 8.61 -1.78 25.46
N PHE A 586 7.63 -2.31 26.22
CA PHE A 586 6.40 -2.87 25.66
C PHE A 586 5.23 -1.87 25.71
N ALA A 587 4.26 -2.07 24.81
CA ALA A 587 2.96 -1.42 24.82
C ALA A 587 1.86 -2.44 24.48
N ILE A 588 0.77 -2.43 25.24
CA ILE A 588 -0.35 -3.36 25.06
C ILE A 588 -1.31 -2.81 24.01
N ASN A 589 -1.79 -3.70 23.15
CA ASN A 589 -2.79 -3.39 22.12
C ASN A 589 -4.19 -3.60 22.72
N TRP A 590 -4.70 -2.56 23.39
CA TRP A 590 -6.06 -2.57 23.96
C TRP A 590 -7.15 -2.44 22.90
N GLU A 591 -6.86 -1.73 21.83
CA GLU A 591 -7.75 -1.58 20.70
C GLU A 591 -7.33 -2.54 19.58
N THR A 592 -8.32 -3.13 18.93
CA THR A 592 -8.09 -3.80 17.65
C THR A 592 -7.58 -2.75 16.67
N SER A 593 -6.61 -3.13 15.85
CA SER A 593 -5.99 -2.27 14.84
C SER A 593 -7.01 -1.92 13.76
N HIS A 594 -7.97 -1.06 14.08
CA HIS A 594 -8.49 -0.10 13.14
C HIS A 594 -7.27 0.74 12.79
N GLU A 595 -6.76 0.51 11.59
CA GLU A 595 -5.60 1.17 11.02
C GLU A 595 -5.48 2.61 11.52
N ARG A 596 -4.24 3.07 11.72
CA ARG A 596 -3.92 4.49 11.77
C ARG A 596 -4.68 5.17 10.62
N GLN A 597 -5.84 5.77 10.91
CA GLN A 597 -6.72 6.45 9.95
C GLN A 597 -6.10 7.74 9.39
N THR A 598 -4.77 7.86 9.43
CA THR A 598 -4.04 9.10 9.17
C THR A 598 -3.07 9.01 8.01
N THR A 599 -2.88 7.84 7.39
CA THR A 599 -2.10 7.75 6.14
C THR A 599 -3.06 7.39 5.01
N LYS A 600 -3.43 8.38 4.19
CA LYS A 600 -4.20 8.14 2.97
C LYS A 600 -3.43 7.11 2.12
N GLU A 601 -4.01 5.92 1.96
CA GLU A 601 -3.30 4.79 1.34
C GLU A 601 -3.39 4.84 -0.19
N PHE A 602 -2.31 4.44 -0.86
CA PHE A 602 -2.25 4.33 -2.32
C PHE A 602 -3.23 3.28 -2.85
N THR A 603 -3.44 2.20 -2.11
CA THR A 603 -4.42 1.17 -2.41
C THR A 603 -5.62 1.34 -1.47
N PHE A 604 -6.83 1.16 -1.98
CA PHE A 604 -8.04 1.20 -1.18
C PHE A 604 -8.94 0.02 -1.51
N PHE A 605 -9.78 -0.36 -0.55
CA PHE A 605 -10.81 -1.37 -0.71
C PHE A 605 -12.08 -0.95 0.03
N SER A 606 -13.25 -1.33 -0.50
CA SER A 606 -14.53 -1.10 0.15
C SER A 606 -15.38 -2.36 0.15
N HIS A 607 -15.83 -2.77 1.33
CA HIS A 607 -16.74 -3.91 1.49
C HIS A 607 -18.13 -3.63 0.91
N GLY A 608 -18.59 -2.37 0.94
CA GLY A 608 -19.95 -1.96 0.57
C GLY A 608 -20.46 -2.48 -0.78
N PRO A 609 -19.73 -2.25 -1.90
CA PRO A 609 -20.09 -2.78 -3.21
C PRO A 609 -20.15 -4.31 -3.23
N HIS A 610 -19.21 -4.98 -2.55
CA HIS A 610 -19.08 -6.44 -2.56
C HIS A 610 -20.20 -7.14 -1.79
N LEU A 611 -20.64 -6.57 -0.66
CA LEU A 611 -21.71 -7.16 0.15
C LEU A 611 -23.13 -6.89 -0.42
N THR A 612 -23.29 -5.89 -1.29
CA THR A 612 -24.61 -5.56 -1.87
C THR A 612 -25.10 -6.63 -2.86
N PHE A 613 -24.18 -7.28 -3.58
CA PHE A 613 -24.53 -8.32 -4.54
C PHE A 613 -24.77 -9.70 -3.91
N MET A 614 -24.24 -9.94 -2.70
CA MET A 614 -24.37 -11.22 -2.00
C MET A 614 -25.69 -11.36 -1.21
N ASN A 615 -26.35 -10.25 -0.87
CA ASN A 615 -27.61 -10.23 -0.12
C ASN A 615 -28.88 -10.59 -0.93
N LYS A 616 -28.78 -10.99 -2.21
CA LYS A 616 -29.95 -11.39 -3.01
C LYS A 616 -30.32 -12.86 -2.77
N GLU A 617 -31.16 -13.06 -1.76
CA GLU A 617 -32.14 -14.15 -1.61
C GLU A 617 -31.84 -15.49 -2.30
N THR A 618 -31.07 -16.35 -1.62
CA THR A 618 -31.35 -17.79 -1.66
C THR A 618 -32.46 -18.10 -0.64
N GLN A 619 -33.70 -17.76 -1.00
CA GLN A 619 -34.87 -18.39 -0.37
C GLN A 619 -34.94 -19.85 -0.84
N THR A 620 -34.14 -20.73 -0.25
CA THR A 620 -34.45 -22.16 -0.27
C THR A 620 -35.06 -22.53 1.05
N SER A 621 -36.35 -22.88 0.99
CA SER A 621 -37.09 -23.55 2.04
C SER A 621 -36.27 -24.72 2.59
N ASN A 622 -35.78 -24.58 3.82
CA ASN A 622 -35.70 -25.59 4.87
C ASN A 622 -34.94 -24.92 6.02
N ASN A 623 -35.48 -25.03 7.24
CA ASN A 623 -34.93 -24.47 8.48
C ASN A 623 -33.61 -25.16 8.88
N GLU A 624 -32.58 -25.07 8.04
CA GLU A 624 -31.20 -25.40 8.40
C GLU A 624 -30.32 -24.15 8.23
N THR A 625 -30.08 -23.55 9.38
CA THR A 625 -29.06 -22.58 9.76
C THR A 625 -27.79 -22.68 8.90
N ARG A 626 -27.45 -21.62 8.15
CA ARG A 626 -26.09 -21.01 8.10
C ARG A 626 -26.02 -19.83 7.12
N ARG A 627 -26.12 -18.61 7.66
CA ARG A 627 -25.81 -17.35 6.95
C ARG A 627 -24.30 -17.01 7.06
N ILE A 628 -23.44 -18.04 7.05
CA ILE A 628 -21.98 -17.94 7.19
C ILE A 628 -21.28 -17.78 5.82
N GLN A 629 -21.99 -18.02 4.70
CA GLN A 629 -21.36 -18.18 3.38
C GLN A 629 -20.86 -16.87 2.73
N ASP A 630 -21.37 -15.70 3.13
CA ASP A 630 -21.10 -14.46 2.40
C ASP A 630 -19.65 -13.97 2.58
N CYS A 631 -19.13 -13.96 3.81
CA CYS A 631 -17.76 -13.52 4.07
C CYS A 631 -16.72 -14.59 3.69
N GLN A 632 -17.06 -15.87 3.83
CA GLN A 632 -16.15 -16.99 3.57
C GLN A 632 -15.76 -17.15 2.09
N SER A 633 -16.55 -16.57 1.19
CA SER A 633 -16.24 -16.53 -0.24
C SER A 633 -14.93 -15.76 -0.53
N CYS A 634 -14.63 -14.74 0.27
CA CYS A 634 -13.39 -13.98 0.19
C CYS A 634 -12.40 -14.33 1.31
N HIS A 635 -12.90 -14.66 2.50
CA HIS A 635 -12.12 -15.02 3.68
C HIS A 635 -12.36 -16.48 4.08
N PRO A 636 -11.84 -17.47 3.33
CA PRO A 636 -12.06 -18.86 3.68
C PRO A 636 -11.40 -19.19 5.02
N LEU A 637 -12.06 -20.04 5.81
CA LEU A 637 -11.49 -20.56 7.04
C LEU A 637 -10.23 -21.36 6.71
N ASN A 638 -9.21 -21.22 7.55
CA ASN A 638 -8.01 -22.04 7.48
C ASN A 638 -8.44 -23.53 7.64
N PRO A 639 -8.02 -24.43 6.74
CA PRO A 639 -8.35 -25.85 6.84
C PRO A 639 -7.64 -26.55 8.01
N ALA A 640 -6.64 -25.93 8.63
CA ALA A 640 -5.94 -26.48 9.79
C ALA A 640 -6.91 -26.82 10.94
N GLU A 641 -6.52 -27.82 11.74
CA GLU A 641 -7.23 -28.20 12.96
C GLU A 641 -7.23 -27.04 13.98
N PRO A 642 -8.29 -26.92 14.82
CA PRO A 642 -8.34 -25.94 15.90
C PRO A 642 -7.09 -25.99 16.77
N GLN A 643 -6.46 -24.83 16.99
CA GLN A 643 -5.32 -24.72 17.90
C GLN A 643 -5.82 -24.33 19.29
N PHE A 644 -5.83 -25.29 20.21
CA PHE A 644 -6.26 -25.10 21.60
C PHE A 644 -5.27 -24.29 22.44
N VAL A 645 -3.99 -24.34 22.05
CA VAL A 645 -2.91 -23.54 22.59
C VAL A 645 -2.27 -22.85 21.41
N ASN A 646 -2.35 -21.52 21.36
CA ASN A 646 -1.62 -20.79 20.34
C ASN A 646 -0.13 -20.93 20.64
N GLU A 647 0.65 -21.43 19.68
CA GLU A 647 2.10 -21.61 19.83
C GLU A 647 2.82 -20.28 20.15
N ALA A 648 2.21 -19.13 19.81
CA ALA A 648 2.71 -17.81 20.22
C ALA A 648 2.68 -17.58 21.75
N PHE A 649 1.97 -18.41 22.53
CA PHE A 649 2.00 -18.44 24.00
C PHE A 649 2.93 -19.53 24.56
N SER A 650 3.41 -20.48 23.73
CA SER A 650 4.17 -21.64 24.22
C SER A 650 5.68 -21.43 24.26
N ASP A 651 6.23 -20.52 23.46
CA ASP A 651 7.69 -20.42 23.28
C ASP A 651 8.45 -19.63 24.36
N THR A 652 7.76 -18.96 25.29
CA THR A 652 8.44 -18.14 26.32
C THR A 652 7.72 -18.10 27.65
N ASP A 653 7.84 -19.11 28.52
CA ASP A 653 7.35 -19.05 29.92
C ASP A 653 5.90 -18.48 30.09
N GLY A 654 5.02 -18.69 29.11
CA GLY A 654 3.66 -18.12 29.08
C GLY A 654 3.51 -16.67 28.62
N MET A 655 4.55 -16.05 28.06
CA MET A 655 4.54 -14.71 27.45
C MET A 655 4.11 -14.79 25.97
N PRO A 656 3.20 -13.91 25.52
CA PRO A 656 2.95 -13.66 24.10
C PRO A 656 4.21 -13.17 23.36
N HIS A 657 4.43 -13.67 22.13
CA HIS A 657 5.57 -13.26 21.30
C HIS A 657 5.50 -11.77 20.90
N ALA A 658 6.50 -10.97 21.30
CA ALA A 658 6.57 -9.53 21.05
C ALA A 658 6.97 -9.12 19.61
N ASN A 659 7.22 -10.11 18.73
CA ASN A 659 7.52 -9.86 17.32
C ASN A 659 6.22 -9.68 16.52
N ARG A 660 6.12 -8.55 15.83
CA ARG A 660 5.02 -8.20 14.92
C ARG A 660 4.83 -9.19 13.77
N ASN A 661 5.86 -9.96 13.42
CA ASN A 661 5.82 -10.95 12.35
C ASN A 661 5.22 -12.29 12.78
N TYR A 662 4.99 -12.51 14.09
CA TYR A 662 4.20 -13.66 14.53
C TYR A 662 2.73 -13.33 14.26
N HIS A 663 2.23 -13.83 13.13
CA HIS A 663 0.83 -13.70 12.78
C HIS A 663 -0.01 -14.34 13.89
N SER A 664 -0.85 -13.55 14.55
CA SER A 664 -2.01 -14.13 15.24
C SER A 664 -2.78 -14.91 14.18
N THR A 665 -2.84 -16.24 14.30
CA THR A 665 -3.62 -17.06 13.39
C THR A 665 -5.08 -16.67 13.59
N LEU A 666 -5.59 -15.78 12.73
CA LEU A 666 -6.98 -15.35 12.81
C LEU A 666 -7.96 -16.47 12.45
N GLY A 667 -7.48 -17.67 12.11
CA GLY A 667 -8.27 -18.76 11.54
C GLY A 667 -8.83 -18.45 10.15
N LEU A 668 -8.55 -17.29 9.56
CA LEU A 668 -9.02 -16.89 8.24
C LEU A 668 -7.85 -16.73 7.28
N ILE A 669 -8.07 -17.13 6.03
CA ILE A 669 -7.15 -16.91 4.92
C ILE A 669 -7.45 -15.52 4.34
N SER A 670 -6.41 -14.72 4.11
CA SER A 670 -6.55 -13.43 3.44
C SER A 670 -6.97 -13.62 1.97
N PRO A 671 -7.78 -12.72 1.40
CA PRO A 671 -8.16 -12.81 0.00
C PRO A 671 -6.92 -12.76 -0.90
N SER A 672 -6.86 -13.64 -1.87
CA SER A 672 -5.82 -13.64 -2.92
C SER A 672 -6.25 -12.80 -4.12
N LYS A 673 -5.30 -12.47 -5.00
CA LYS A 673 -5.61 -11.88 -6.31
C LYS A 673 -6.63 -12.74 -7.08
N GLN A 674 -6.51 -14.07 -6.99
CA GLN A 674 -7.42 -14.98 -7.68
C GLN A 674 -8.87 -14.82 -7.21
N ASN A 675 -9.11 -14.54 -5.93
CA ASN A 675 -10.46 -14.27 -5.43
C ASN A 675 -11.06 -13.04 -6.12
N CYS A 676 -10.30 -11.95 -6.21
CA CYS A 676 -10.76 -10.72 -6.86
C CYS A 676 -10.90 -10.88 -8.38
N ALA A 677 -10.00 -11.62 -9.02
CA ALA A 677 -9.94 -11.78 -10.48
C ALA A 677 -11.12 -12.57 -11.06
N GLN A 678 -11.90 -13.26 -10.22
CA GLN A 678 -13.15 -13.91 -10.64
C GLN A 678 -14.20 -12.90 -11.09
N CYS A 679 -14.25 -11.71 -10.47
CA CYS A 679 -15.24 -10.67 -10.77
C CYS A 679 -14.60 -9.45 -11.44
N HIS A 680 -13.36 -9.12 -11.12
CA HIS A 680 -12.63 -7.99 -11.70
C HIS A 680 -11.95 -8.37 -13.02
N GLN A 681 -12.78 -8.44 -14.06
CA GLN A 681 -12.35 -8.62 -15.45
C GLN A 681 -13.04 -7.57 -16.31
N LYS A 682 -12.46 -7.29 -17.48
CA LYS A 682 -12.96 -6.31 -18.44
C LYS A 682 -14.46 -6.42 -18.78
N GLN A 683 -15.03 -7.64 -18.77
CA GLN A 683 -16.44 -7.88 -19.14
C GLN A 683 -17.41 -7.88 -17.95
N PHE A 684 -16.91 -7.86 -16.71
CA PHE A 684 -17.73 -7.95 -15.49
C PHE A 684 -17.63 -6.64 -14.69
N ALA A 685 -17.02 -6.65 -13.50
CA ALA A 685 -16.87 -5.46 -12.67
C ALA A 685 -15.84 -4.46 -13.23
N GLY A 686 -15.11 -4.82 -14.29
CA GLY A 686 -13.95 -4.09 -14.79
C GLY A 686 -12.68 -4.47 -14.04
N ASP A 687 -11.54 -4.12 -14.63
CA ASP A 687 -10.20 -4.38 -14.09
C ASP A 687 -9.29 -3.14 -14.20
N ASN A 688 -9.90 -1.95 -14.08
CA ASN A 688 -9.16 -0.70 -14.19
C ASN A 688 -8.31 -0.45 -12.93
N CYS A 689 -7.06 0.00 -13.09
CA CYS A 689 -6.15 0.29 -11.98
C CYS A 689 -6.79 1.22 -10.93
N LEU A 690 -7.55 2.23 -11.37
CA LEU A 690 -8.22 3.20 -10.52
C LEU A 690 -9.41 2.65 -9.71
N GLN A 691 -9.77 1.37 -9.87
CA GLN A 691 -10.77 0.72 -9.01
C GLN A 691 -10.20 0.33 -7.64
N CYS A 692 -8.88 0.15 -7.56
CA CYS A 692 -8.19 -0.26 -6.33
C CYS A 692 -7.07 0.72 -5.94
N HIS A 693 -6.56 1.51 -6.88
CA HIS A 693 -5.44 2.43 -6.64
C HIS A 693 -5.86 3.87 -6.81
N ASN A 694 -5.49 4.70 -5.84
CA ASN A 694 -5.62 6.14 -5.96
C ASN A 694 -4.52 6.66 -6.89
N TYR A 695 -4.92 7.38 -7.95
CA TYR A 695 -3.93 8.06 -8.80
C TYR A 695 -3.14 9.10 -8.00
N HIS A 696 -3.77 9.80 -7.06
CA HIS A 696 -3.13 10.65 -6.05
C HIS A 696 -3.45 10.13 -4.66
N ILE A 697 -2.44 9.96 -3.80
CA ILE A 697 -2.70 9.53 -2.41
C ILE A 697 -3.52 10.57 -1.62
N HIS A 698 -3.52 11.83 -2.05
CA HIS A 698 -4.39 12.87 -1.49
C HIS A 698 -5.70 12.91 -2.25
N SER A 699 -6.80 12.52 -1.60
CA SER A 699 -8.14 12.71 -2.15
C SER A 699 -8.47 14.20 -2.30
N LEU A 700 -8.94 14.57 -3.49
CA LEU A 700 -9.67 15.82 -3.75
C LEU A 700 -10.97 15.75 -2.95
N ASN A 701 -11.23 16.72 -2.07
CA ASN A 701 -12.60 16.93 -1.61
C ASN A 701 -13.38 17.41 -2.85
N GLN A 702 -14.25 16.55 -3.40
CA GLN A 702 -15.12 16.91 -4.51
C GLN A 702 -16.12 17.99 -4.12
#